data_AF-I8TNW8-F1
#
_entry.id   AF-I8TNW8-F1
#
_cell.length_a   1.000
_cell.length_b   1.000
_cell.length_c   1.000
_cell.angle_alpha   90.00
_cell.angle_beta   90.00
_cell.angle_gamma   90.00
#
_symmetry.space_group_name_H-M   'P 1'
#
loop_
_entity.id
_entity.type
_entity.pdbx_description
1 polymer ?
#
loop_
_entity_poly.entity_id
_entity_poly.type
_entity_poly.pdbx_seq_one_letter_code
_entity_poly.pdbx_strand_id
1 'polypeptide(L)'
;MQGLATSATPSLTPRRLRFINVLHCSNTPPIHALSLPLSLTVQATKLMMVRTTEYKAEYHHFIPRFLLRQFAALEQPPPTRRQRGRRPRSQRPQGQPPKDPFVNAIDLRKNALVQVSVSREFGLVDMYRDQGYQNPRHIEDNLGKLEGHAGRIIKKASDTFKAGQTLELTRRERDTIRKFLFLMKYRNSTFYARYNHDSITTYDSNDKHRLESYMREKRFKSPRDIWYANLKTFLDLEMDPDMQWIKKVHERAFPDDAMMFIHHMQSKFMAFCQPSSEEDEFILTYNAYGVFEGPSDVQIDPTTGGAIEGAYTEYHNFAPISAKLIIILRSSLLVDPSKEGAEDLQEEWENLREEVRKQHLFPEKAAVSLLESLPIKKCGNSYSTTINGKLVLKPNRGPRGEDRFYFTCFRISSYYVNLINSIFLEQATKGDTIVYRSKSALGRTLKSYLEIGREGFKLVTDEANDPHLAFLKKLEKIAGQLVGNVCLRYKAIAPPKPQTHMSQWVAHLVGLKVMALSENSDAPEVYKLMKPDGGLDTYFYDLMQSQLMVFLKIKIDVILSRSKLTQDDRLEVKYQLQQLYMTFPAQRVWLYVKIMRNLPNFDERDFKKPIRELEINGPEDDVAKLIALYPSRTDQLTMLMFYKAQMTASFLI
;
A
#
# COMPACT_ATOMS: atom_id res chain seq x y z
N MET A 1 -37.52 -2.68 66.30
CA MET A 1 -38.15 -2.39 64.99
C MET A 1 -37.46 -1.15 64.44
N GLN A 2 -36.36 -1.28 63.71
CA GLN A 2 -36.21 -1.46 62.24
C GLN A 2 -36.58 -0.23 61.39
N GLY A 3 -35.64 0.16 60.50
CA GLY A 3 -35.81 1.11 59.39
C GLY A 3 -34.73 2.21 59.33
N LEU A 4 -33.46 1.88 59.05
CA LEU A 4 -32.78 2.01 57.75
C LEU A 4 -32.79 3.41 57.11
N ALA A 5 -31.64 4.10 57.18
CA ALA A 5 -31.25 5.17 56.26
C ALA A 5 -29.81 4.90 55.78
N THR A 6 -29.66 4.65 54.48
CA THR A 6 -28.39 4.33 53.82
C THR A 6 -27.69 5.57 53.26
N SER A 7 -26.38 5.50 53.34
CA SER A 7 -25.36 6.48 52.96
C SER A 7 -25.25 6.69 51.44
N ALA A 8 -25.07 7.95 51.04
CA ALA A 8 -24.69 8.33 49.68
C ALA A 8 -23.19 8.67 49.63
N THR A 9 -22.42 7.79 49.00
CA THR A 9 -21.03 8.01 48.56
C THR A 9 -21.03 8.75 47.22
N PRO A 10 -20.20 9.79 47.01
CA PRO A 10 -20.01 10.37 45.70
C PRO A 10 -19.00 9.53 44.89
N SER A 11 -19.44 9.09 43.72
CA SER A 11 -18.69 8.28 42.76
C SER A 11 -17.55 9.07 42.11
N LEU A 12 -16.32 8.64 42.38
CA LEU A 12 -15.13 8.98 41.60
C LEU A 12 -15.20 8.23 40.26
N THR A 13 -15.52 8.94 39.18
CA THR A 13 -15.38 8.44 37.81
C THR A 13 -14.01 8.88 37.25
N PRO A 14 -13.09 7.96 36.93
CA PRO A 14 -11.89 8.31 36.19
C PRO A 14 -12.24 8.44 34.71
N ARG A 15 -12.03 9.62 34.13
CA ARG A 15 -11.97 9.85 32.69
C ARG A 15 -10.75 9.09 32.11
N ARG A 16 -10.92 7.79 31.82
CA ARG A 16 -9.98 6.98 31.04
C ARG A 16 -10.70 6.44 29.79
N LEU A 17 -10.03 6.60 28.65
CA LEU A 17 -10.24 5.88 27.37
C LEU A 17 -11.60 6.06 26.67
N ARG A 18 -11.66 7.04 25.76
CA ARG A 18 -12.67 7.13 24.67
C ARG A 18 -12.29 6.33 23.41
N PHE A 19 -11.36 5.38 23.49
CA PHE A 19 -10.68 4.85 22.30
C PHE A 19 -10.95 3.39 21.92
N ILE A 20 -11.88 2.69 22.59
CA ILE A 20 -12.13 1.26 22.33
C ILE A 20 -13.36 1.01 21.43
N ASN A 21 -14.21 2.01 21.18
CA ASN A 21 -15.41 1.85 20.34
C ASN A 21 -15.30 2.54 18.96
N VAL A 22 -14.25 2.27 18.19
CA VAL A 22 -14.23 2.63 16.75
C VAL A 22 -13.62 1.49 15.92
N LEU A 23 -14.14 0.27 16.09
CA LEU A 23 -13.95 -0.85 15.17
C LEU A 23 -15.29 -1.56 14.97
N HIS A 24 -16.29 -0.84 14.48
CA HIS A 24 -17.47 -1.42 13.84
C HIS A 24 -18.26 -0.32 13.13
N CYS A 25 -18.39 -0.42 11.80
CA CYS A 25 -19.56 0.05 11.07
C CYS A 25 -19.56 -0.54 9.66
N SER A 26 -20.30 -1.64 9.52
CA SER A 26 -20.80 -2.21 8.28
C SER A 26 -22.11 -1.51 7.83
N ASN A 27 -22.21 -1.25 6.53
CA ASN A 27 -23.39 -1.22 5.64
C ASN A 27 -24.74 -0.67 6.15
N THR A 28 -25.25 0.39 5.50
CA THR A 28 -26.41 0.39 4.57
C THR A 28 -26.89 1.82 4.25
N PRO A 29 -27.30 2.14 3.01
CA PRO A 29 -27.89 3.43 2.64
C PRO A 29 -29.44 3.37 2.60
N PRO A 30 -30.17 4.49 2.80
CA PRO A 30 -31.53 4.61 2.33
C PRO A 30 -31.55 5.20 0.90
N ILE A 31 -32.23 4.46 0.04
CA ILE A 31 -32.68 4.84 -1.30
C ILE A 31 -33.82 5.86 -1.15
N HIS A 32 -33.74 7.01 -1.82
CA HIS A 32 -34.92 7.67 -2.39
C HIS A 32 -34.52 8.42 -3.66
N ALA A 33 -35.05 7.93 -4.78
CA ALA A 33 -35.04 8.58 -6.07
C ALA A 33 -36.13 9.66 -6.10
N LEU A 34 -35.84 10.82 -6.70
CA LEU A 34 -36.81 11.63 -7.43
C LEU A 34 -36.07 12.38 -8.55
N SER A 35 -36.48 12.08 -9.77
CA SER A 35 -36.05 12.63 -11.05
C SER A 35 -36.80 13.90 -11.42
N LEU A 36 -36.18 14.74 -12.27
CA LEU A 36 -36.70 15.60 -13.38
C LEU A 36 -36.04 17.00 -13.40
N PRO A 37 -36.03 17.74 -14.54
CA PRO A 37 -35.05 17.58 -15.61
C PRO A 37 -34.30 18.90 -15.95
N LEU A 38 -33.36 18.75 -16.89
CA LEU A 38 -32.56 19.76 -17.58
C LEU A 38 -33.30 21.06 -17.94
N SER A 39 -32.61 22.19 -17.72
CA SER A 39 -32.69 23.36 -18.60
C SER A 39 -31.28 23.93 -18.83
N LEU A 40 -30.85 23.80 -20.09
CA LEU A 40 -29.66 24.41 -20.66
C LEU A 40 -29.94 25.91 -20.85
N THR A 41 -29.09 26.77 -20.28
CA THR A 41 -28.92 28.12 -20.80
C THR A 41 -27.44 28.44 -20.88
N VAL A 42 -26.95 28.43 -22.12
CA VAL A 42 -25.65 28.93 -22.53
C VAL A 42 -25.71 30.46 -22.45
N GLN A 43 -24.90 31.07 -21.59
CA GLN A 43 -24.51 32.47 -21.74
C GLN A 43 -22.98 32.56 -21.74
N ALA A 44 -22.45 32.69 -22.93
CA ALA A 44 -21.08 33.11 -23.18
C ALA A 44 -20.93 34.58 -22.76
N THR A 45 -20.07 34.87 -21.78
CA THR A 45 -19.43 36.19 -21.75
C THR A 45 -18.07 36.20 -21.05
N LYS A 46 -17.12 36.80 -21.77
CA LYS A 46 -15.88 37.45 -21.29
C LYS A 46 -14.71 36.54 -20.90
N LEU A 47 -13.96 36.20 -21.95
CA LEU A 47 -12.53 35.90 -21.93
C LEU A 47 -11.79 37.05 -21.20
N MET A 48 -11.51 36.91 -19.91
CA MET A 48 -10.45 37.69 -19.28
C MET A 48 -9.12 37.09 -19.73
N MET A 49 -8.42 37.84 -20.57
CA MET A 49 -7.00 37.66 -20.83
C MET A 49 -6.26 37.79 -19.49
N VAL A 50 -6.12 36.68 -18.79
CA VAL A 50 -5.16 36.56 -17.69
C VAL A 50 -3.79 36.73 -18.33
N ARG A 51 -3.07 37.77 -17.92
CA ARG A 51 -1.64 37.93 -18.20
C ARG A 51 -0.96 36.62 -17.78
N THR A 52 -0.60 35.80 -18.76
CA THR A 52 0.30 34.67 -18.58
C THR A 52 1.67 35.24 -18.24
N THR A 53 1.92 35.47 -16.95
CA THR A 53 3.28 35.52 -16.46
C THR A 53 3.92 34.20 -16.84
N GLU A 54 5.00 34.28 -17.63
CA GLU A 54 5.81 33.12 -18.02
C GLU A 54 6.19 32.35 -16.74
N TYR A 55 5.59 31.17 -16.58
CA TYR A 55 5.67 30.44 -15.32
C TYR A 55 6.95 29.62 -15.26
N LYS A 56 7.77 29.86 -14.24
CA LYS A 56 8.99 29.09 -14.01
C LYS A 56 8.70 27.88 -13.12
N ALA A 57 8.90 26.69 -13.66
CA ALA A 57 8.78 25.43 -12.92
C ALA A 57 9.65 25.43 -11.65
N GLU A 58 9.11 24.90 -10.54
CA GLU A 58 9.74 24.87 -9.23
C GLU A 58 10.09 23.43 -8.82
N TYR A 59 11.28 23.22 -8.25
CA TYR A 59 11.75 21.90 -7.82
C TYR A 59 11.51 21.70 -6.32
N HIS A 60 10.53 20.88 -5.97
CA HIS A 60 10.08 20.64 -4.60
C HIS A 60 10.72 19.38 -4.03
N HIS A 61 11.34 19.49 -2.85
CA HIS A 61 12.00 18.35 -2.21
C HIS A 61 11.02 17.60 -1.32
N PHE A 62 10.89 16.28 -1.53
CA PHE A 62 10.15 15.43 -0.61
C PHE A 62 11.04 14.96 0.56
N ILE A 63 12.37 14.93 0.37
CA ILE A 63 13.35 14.86 1.47
C ILE A 63 14.05 16.22 1.64
N PRO A 64 13.88 16.94 2.77
CA PRO A 64 14.43 18.26 2.98
C PRO A 64 15.94 18.31 2.83
N ARG A 65 16.41 19.38 2.19
CA ARG A 65 17.85 19.66 2.02
C ARG A 65 18.60 19.71 3.34
N PHE A 66 17.99 20.17 4.44
CA PHE A 66 18.68 20.25 5.73
C PHE A 66 19.02 18.86 6.30
N LEU A 67 18.22 17.83 6.00
CA LEU A 67 18.48 16.44 6.34
C LEU A 67 19.52 15.84 5.41
N LEU A 68 19.40 16.08 4.09
CA LEU A 68 20.40 15.60 3.11
C LEU A 68 21.81 16.12 3.38
N ARG A 69 21.93 17.36 3.85
CA ARG A 69 23.21 17.93 4.29
C ARG A 69 23.87 17.15 5.42
N GLN A 70 23.12 16.41 6.23
CA GLN A 70 23.68 15.55 7.29
C GLN A 70 24.31 14.27 6.74
N PHE A 71 24.16 14.01 5.44
CA PHE A 71 24.80 12.92 4.70
C PHE A 71 25.86 13.45 3.71
N ALA A 72 26.24 14.73 3.81
CA ALA A 72 27.23 15.33 2.92
C ALA A 72 28.53 14.50 2.91
N ALA A 73 29.08 14.32 1.71
CA ALA A 73 30.33 13.61 1.50
C ALA A 73 31.46 14.30 2.28
N LEU A 74 32.34 13.51 2.90
CA LEU A 74 33.53 14.04 3.59
C LEU A 74 34.44 14.78 2.59
N GLU A 75 34.58 14.23 1.39
CA GLU A 75 35.31 14.84 0.28
C GLU A 75 34.32 15.52 -0.67
N GLN A 76 34.45 16.85 -0.80
CA GLN A 76 33.65 17.65 -1.71
C GLN A 76 34.42 17.90 -3.02
N PRO A 77 33.76 17.88 -4.19
CA PRO A 77 34.43 18.12 -5.45
C PRO A 77 35.03 19.54 -5.48
N PRO A 78 36.18 19.75 -6.15
CA PRO A 78 36.78 21.06 -6.24
C PRO A 78 35.80 22.04 -6.85
N PRO A 79 35.74 23.28 -6.36
CA PRO A 79 34.81 24.26 -6.87
C PRO A 79 35.07 24.50 -8.35
N THR A 80 34.08 24.17 -9.21
CA THR A 80 34.15 24.46 -10.64
C THR A 80 34.52 25.93 -10.84
N ARG A 81 35.67 26.20 -11.47
CA ARG A 81 36.12 27.55 -11.86
C ARG A 81 35.10 28.11 -12.87
N ARG A 82 34.07 28.82 -12.40
CA ARG A 82 33.34 29.72 -13.29
C ARG A 82 34.28 30.86 -13.67
N GLN A 83 34.34 31.18 -14.95
CA GLN A 83 35.10 32.30 -15.48
C GLN A 83 34.75 33.61 -14.75
N ARG A 84 35.78 34.43 -14.62
CA ARG A 84 35.87 35.70 -13.89
C ARG A 84 34.64 36.61 -14.01
N GLY A 85 33.97 36.83 -12.89
CA GLY A 85 33.42 38.13 -12.52
C GLY A 85 33.99 38.48 -11.15
N ARG A 86 35.14 39.17 -11.11
CA ARG A 86 35.82 39.56 -9.87
C ARG A 86 34.91 40.51 -9.08
N ARG A 87 34.41 40.07 -7.92
CA ARG A 87 34.22 40.98 -6.78
C ARG A 87 35.42 40.82 -5.83
N PRO A 88 36.03 41.93 -5.37
CA PRO A 88 37.21 41.88 -4.50
C PRO A 88 36.95 41.09 -3.22
N ARG A 89 38.01 40.41 -2.75
CA ARG A 89 38.03 39.52 -1.58
C ARG A 89 37.63 40.22 -0.26
N SER A 90 37.56 41.55 -0.25
CA SER A 90 37.23 42.40 0.91
C SER A 90 35.73 42.62 1.17
N GLN A 91 34.84 42.14 0.30
CA GLN A 91 33.37 42.28 0.46
C GLN A 91 32.63 40.95 0.64
N ARG A 92 33.30 39.88 1.11
CA ARG A 92 32.57 38.68 1.55
C ARG A 92 32.14 38.90 3.00
N PRO A 93 30.82 38.97 3.30
CA PRO A 93 30.37 38.89 4.68
C PRO A 93 30.83 37.55 5.26
N GLN A 94 31.49 37.57 6.42
CA GLN A 94 31.67 36.36 7.22
C GLN A 94 30.29 35.75 7.45
N GLY A 95 30.08 34.49 7.03
CA GLY A 95 28.82 33.78 7.22
C GLY A 95 28.02 33.41 5.96
N GLN A 96 28.56 33.58 4.73
CA GLN A 96 27.90 32.97 3.57
C GLN A 96 27.81 31.44 3.73
N PRO A 97 26.61 30.83 3.61
CA PRO A 97 26.45 29.40 3.76
C PRO A 97 27.30 28.66 2.72
N PRO A 98 27.77 27.43 3.03
CA PRO A 98 28.56 26.66 2.09
C PRO A 98 27.83 26.54 0.75
N LYS A 99 28.60 26.54 -0.34
CA LYS A 99 28.14 26.10 -1.66
C LYS A 99 27.30 24.82 -1.50
N ASP A 100 26.26 24.66 -2.33
CA ASP A 100 25.39 23.49 -2.30
C ASP A 100 26.24 22.20 -2.22
N PRO A 101 26.23 21.49 -1.09
CA PRO A 101 27.15 20.39 -0.88
C PRO A 101 26.72 19.16 -1.69
N PHE A 102 27.67 18.27 -1.90
CA PHE A 102 27.44 16.99 -2.57
C PHE A 102 27.29 15.88 -1.53
N VAL A 103 26.42 14.93 -1.81
CA VAL A 103 26.29 13.65 -1.10
C VAL A 103 26.84 12.53 -1.97
N ASN A 104 27.36 11.47 -1.34
CA ASN A 104 27.69 10.25 -2.08
C ASN A 104 26.41 9.45 -2.32
N ALA A 105 26.27 8.88 -3.52
CA ALA A 105 25.10 8.12 -3.90
C ALA A 105 25.44 6.94 -4.81
N ILE A 106 24.63 5.89 -4.75
CA ILE A 106 24.54 4.86 -5.78
C ILE A 106 23.52 5.35 -6.80
N ASP A 107 23.93 5.53 -8.04
CA ASP A 107 23.03 5.69 -9.20
C ASP A 107 22.74 4.29 -9.75
N LEU A 108 21.54 3.77 -9.50
CA LEU A 108 21.11 2.43 -9.90
C LEU A 108 20.73 2.34 -11.38
N ARG A 109 20.55 3.47 -12.08
CA ARG A 109 20.36 3.51 -13.53
C ARG A 109 21.70 3.28 -14.24
N LYS A 110 22.74 3.96 -13.79
CA LYS A 110 24.11 3.82 -14.30
C LYS A 110 24.88 2.67 -13.64
N ASN A 111 24.34 2.14 -12.54
CA ASN A 111 24.99 1.16 -11.68
C ASN A 111 26.41 1.60 -11.29
N ALA A 112 26.50 2.83 -10.77
CA ALA A 112 27.77 3.50 -10.44
C ALA A 112 27.70 4.27 -9.12
N LEU A 113 28.87 4.45 -8.49
CA LEU A 113 29.05 5.35 -7.34
C LEU A 113 29.29 6.77 -7.86
N VAL A 114 28.45 7.70 -7.44
CA VAL A 114 28.46 9.10 -7.91
C VAL A 114 28.40 10.09 -6.75
N GLN A 115 28.69 11.35 -7.03
CA GLN A 115 28.39 12.46 -6.14
C GLN A 115 27.30 13.34 -6.76
N VAL A 116 26.24 13.61 -6.00
CA VAL A 116 25.09 14.40 -6.44
C VAL A 116 24.88 15.62 -5.56
N SER A 117 24.45 16.72 -6.18
CA SER A 117 24.19 18.00 -5.51
C SER A 117 22.96 17.87 -4.62
N VAL A 118 23.03 18.35 -3.37
CA VAL A 118 21.89 18.32 -2.44
C VAL A 118 20.65 19.02 -3.02
N SER A 119 20.81 20.09 -3.79
CA SER A 119 19.67 20.81 -4.42
C SER A 119 18.96 20.07 -5.54
N ARG A 120 19.48 18.94 -6.00
CA ARG A 120 18.96 18.19 -7.15
C ARG A 120 18.54 16.76 -6.82
N GLU A 121 18.63 16.35 -5.56
CA GLU A 121 18.30 14.99 -5.14
C GLU A 121 16.99 14.97 -4.34
N PHE A 122 16.23 13.89 -4.47
CA PHE A 122 14.96 13.66 -3.75
C PHE A 122 13.95 14.81 -3.83
N GLY A 123 13.70 15.29 -5.06
CA GLY A 123 12.65 16.24 -5.35
C GLY A 123 11.98 15.97 -6.71
N LEU A 124 10.85 16.63 -6.92
CA LEU A 124 10.05 16.57 -8.14
C LEU A 124 9.60 17.97 -8.53
N VAL A 125 9.40 18.19 -9.82
CA VAL A 125 8.96 19.47 -10.35
C VAL A 125 7.48 19.69 -10.06
N ASP A 126 7.12 20.89 -9.58
CA ASP A 126 5.76 21.37 -9.36
C ASP A 126 4.86 20.47 -8.48
N MET A 127 5.46 19.63 -7.63
CA MET A 127 4.74 18.67 -6.78
C MET A 127 3.63 19.32 -5.92
N TYR A 128 3.91 20.46 -5.28
CA TYR A 128 2.99 21.14 -4.35
C TYR A 128 2.26 22.34 -4.95
N ARG A 129 2.25 22.46 -6.28
CA ARG A 129 1.70 23.63 -6.95
C ARG A 129 0.19 23.49 -7.11
N ASP A 130 -0.55 24.17 -6.24
CA ASP A 130 -2.02 24.18 -6.27
C ASP A 130 -2.56 25.41 -7.03
N GLN A 131 -2.73 25.26 -8.34
CA GLN A 131 -3.24 26.35 -9.19
C GLN A 131 -4.69 26.77 -8.84
N GLY A 132 -5.44 25.92 -8.13
CA GLY A 132 -6.80 26.22 -7.67
C GLY A 132 -6.85 27.13 -6.44
N TYR A 133 -5.71 27.42 -5.81
CA TYR A 133 -5.63 28.18 -4.57
C TYR A 133 -5.09 29.62 -4.77
N GLN A 134 -5.52 30.57 -3.93
CA GLN A 134 -5.12 31.98 -4.03
C GLN A 134 -3.60 32.18 -4.01
N ASN A 135 -2.89 31.44 -3.16
CA ASN A 135 -1.45 31.29 -3.21
C ASN A 135 -1.11 29.87 -3.68
N PRO A 136 -0.69 29.69 -4.95
CA PRO A 136 -0.38 28.36 -5.47
C PRO A 136 0.77 27.63 -4.77
N ARG A 137 1.60 28.35 -4.01
CA ARG A 137 2.70 27.78 -3.23
C ARG A 137 2.39 27.60 -1.74
N HIS A 138 1.15 27.77 -1.31
CA HIS A 138 0.80 27.76 0.11
C HIS A 138 1.24 26.47 0.84
N ILE A 139 1.22 25.32 0.16
CA ILE A 139 1.70 24.04 0.69
C ILE A 139 3.22 24.07 0.91
N GLU A 140 3.99 24.48 -0.09
CA GLU A 140 5.46 24.61 0.01
C GLU A 140 5.85 25.62 1.11
N ASP A 141 5.18 26.78 1.16
CA ASP A 141 5.44 27.80 2.18
C ASP A 141 5.18 27.26 3.60
N ASN A 142 4.11 26.46 3.79
CA ASN A 142 3.77 25.85 5.08
C ASN A 142 4.67 24.66 5.45
N LEU A 143 5.08 23.85 4.47
CA LEU A 143 6.09 22.81 4.65
C LEU A 143 7.42 23.45 5.10
N GLY A 144 7.86 24.53 4.45
CA GLY A 144 9.06 25.27 4.83
C GLY A 144 9.05 25.76 6.27
N LYS A 145 7.89 26.22 6.78
CA LYS A 145 7.73 26.58 8.21
C LYS A 145 7.88 25.36 9.12
N LEU A 146 7.21 24.25 8.79
CA LEU A 146 7.30 23.02 9.59
C LEU A 146 8.73 22.46 9.60
N GLU A 147 9.37 22.38 8.44
CA GLU A 147 10.75 21.96 8.27
C GLU A 147 11.72 22.84 9.06
N GLY A 148 11.51 24.17 9.04
CA GLY A 148 12.31 25.10 9.84
C GLY A 148 12.21 24.84 11.34
N HIS A 149 11.00 24.56 11.86
CA HIS A 149 10.80 24.19 13.27
C HIS A 149 11.42 22.82 13.59
N ALA A 150 11.14 21.80 12.78
CA ALA A 150 11.67 20.46 12.97
C ALA A 150 13.20 20.45 12.91
N GLY A 151 13.81 21.18 11.97
CA GLY A 151 15.25 21.31 11.83
C GLY A 151 15.92 21.91 13.07
N ARG A 152 15.31 22.90 13.72
CA ARG A 152 15.82 23.45 15.00
C ARG A 152 15.78 22.42 16.12
N ILE A 153 14.68 21.68 16.25
CA ILE A 153 14.53 20.65 17.28
C ILE A 153 15.49 19.48 17.04
N ILE A 154 15.65 19.05 15.78
CA ILE A 154 16.60 18.00 15.37
C ILE A 154 18.04 18.42 15.65
N LYS A 155 18.39 19.68 15.38
CA LYS A 155 19.71 20.22 15.71
C LYS A 155 19.94 20.21 17.22
N LYS A 156 18.96 20.69 18.01
CA LYS A 156 18.98 20.61 19.48
C LYS A 156 19.21 19.17 19.95
N ALA A 157 18.44 18.20 19.44
CA ALA A 157 18.63 16.78 19.74
C ALA A 157 20.06 16.29 19.44
N SER A 158 20.57 16.60 18.24
CA SER A 158 21.90 16.20 17.82
C SER A 158 23.01 16.78 18.71
N ASP A 159 22.90 18.06 19.05
CA ASP A 159 23.89 18.75 19.90
C ASP A 159 23.83 18.24 21.35
N THR A 160 22.63 18.01 21.90
CA THR A 160 22.43 17.44 23.24
C THR A 160 22.99 16.01 23.36
N PHE A 161 22.74 15.15 22.37
CA PHE A 161 23.25 13.78 22.42
C PHE A 161 24.76 13.68 22.21
N LYS A 162 25.35 14.58 21.42
CA LYS A 162 26.81 14.71 21.33
C LYS A 162 27.45 15.09 22.66
N ALA A 163 26.75 15.87 23.48
CA ALA A 163 27.19 16.20 24.83
C ALA A 163 26.91 15.10 25.88
N GLY A 164 26.34 13.96 25.48
CA GLY A 164 25.97 12.87 26.39
C GLY A 164 24.81 13.20 27.33
N GLN A 165 23.98 14.18 26.97
CA GLN A 165 22.90 14.69 27.82
C GLN A 165 21.53 14.14 27.44
N THR A 166 20.58 14.22 28.38
CA THR A 166 19.16 13.92 28.15
C THR A 166 18.50 15.09 27.42
N LEU A 167 17.82 14.80 26.31
CA LEU A 167 17.06 15.79 25.55
C LEU A 167 15.71 16.06 26.21
N GLU A 168 15.48 17.31 26.60
CA GLU A 168 14.16 17.78 27.01
C GLU A 168 13.42 18.44 25.85
N LEU A 169 12.23 17.93 25.55
CA LEU A 169 11.28 18.53 24.60
C LEU A 169 9.98 18.91 25.32
N THR A 170 9.42 20.06 24.96
CA THR A 170 8.02 20.38 25.24
C THR A 170 7.08 19.46 24.46
N ARG A 171 5.82 19.36 24.89
CA ARG A 171 4.75 18.71 24.11
C ARG A 171 4.71 19.23 22.68
N ARG A 172 4.72 20.55 22.50
CA ARG A 172 4.69 21.20 21.18
C ARG A 172 5.89 20.81 20.31
N GLU A 173 7.10 20.76 20.84
CA GLU A 173 8.28 20.34 20.09
C GLU A 173 8.18 18.86 19.68
N ARG A 174 7.80 17.97 20.61
CA ARG A 174 7.59 16.54 20.33
C ARG A 174 6.54 16.35 19.22
N ASP A 175 5.42 17.03 19.35
CA ASP A 175 4.28 16.98 18.43
C ASP A 175 4.63 17.55 17.05
N THR A 176 5.48 18.59 17.01
CA THR A 176 6.05 19.13 15.78
C THR A 176 6.92 18.10 15.06
N ILE A 177 7.79 17.38 15.79
CA ILE A 177 8.60 16.30 15.19
C ILE A 177 7.71 15.18 14.66
N ARG A 178 6.72 14.72 15.43
CA ARG A 178 5.82 13.65 14.95
C ARG A 178 5.06 14.06 13.70
N LYS A 179 4.47 15.27 13.69
CA LYS A 179 3.79 15.81 12.52
C LYS A 179 4.75 15.90 11.31
N PHE A 180 5.96 16.38 11.54
CA PHE A 180 7.01 16.42 10.51
C PHE A 180 7.29 15.03 9.94
N LEU A 181 7.49 14.01 10.79
CA LEU A 181 7.74 12.64 10.34
C LEU A 181 6.56 12.04 9.56
N PHE A 182 5.32 12.29 9.98
CA PHE A 182 4.15 11.88 9.20
C PHE A 182 4.12 12.57 7.83
N LEU A 183 4.33 13.88 7.77
CA LEU A 183 4.29 14.60 6.50
C LEU A 183 5.43 14.18 5.57
N MET A 184 6.59 13.83 6.10
CA MET A 184 7.68 13.21 5.34
C MET A 184 7.28 11.88 4.71
N LYS A 185 6.52 11.05 5.43
CA LYS A 185 5.90 9.82 4.90
C LYS A 185 4.85 10.16 3.83
N TYR A 186 3.89 11.01 4.16
CA TYR A 186 2.71 11.28 3.34
C TYR A 186 3.00 12.07 2.05
N ARG A 187 4.08 12.86 2.03
CA ARG A 187 4.47 13.67 0.87
C ARG A 187 5.52 13.01 -0.04
N ASN A 188 5.88 11.76 0.24
CA ASN A 188 6.92 11.06 -0.53
C ASN A 188 6.50 10.86 -2.00
N SER A 189 7.46 10.51 -2.85
CA SER A 189 7.20 10.35 -4.28
C SER A 189 6.18 9.27 -4.61
N THR A 190 6.06 8.22 -3.80
CA THR A 190 5.06 7.14 -3.99
C THR A 190 3.65 7.64 -3.72
N PHE A 191 3.43 8.38 -2.63
CA PHE A 191 2.14 9.01 -2.32
C PHE A 191 1.78 10.07 -3.36
N TYR A 192 2.75 10.88 -3.78
CA TYR A 192 2.51 11.81 -4.88
C TYR A 192 2.07 11.07 -6.14
N ALA A 193 2.78 10.03 -6.57
CA ALA A 193 2.41 9.24 -7.75
C ALA A 193 1.00 8.64 -7.64
N ARG A 194 0.61 8.15 -6.46
CA ARG A 194 -0.74 7.63 -6.18
C ARG A 194 -1.84 8.68 -6.41
N TYR A 195 -1.66 9.92 -5.96
CA TYR A 195 -2.70 10.95 -6.06
C TYR A 195 -2.57 11.84 -7.29
N ASN A 196 -1.46 11.78 -8.04
CA ASN A 196 -1.17 12.67 -9.16
C ASN A 196 -1.93 12.30 -10.44
N HIS A 197 -3.26 12.30 -10.35
CA HIS A 197 -4.18 11.99 -11.44
C HIS A 197 -5.13 13.16 -11.67
N ASP A 198 -5.41 13.49 -12.93
CA ASP A 198 -6.32 14.59 -13.28
C ASP A 198 -7.79 14.22 -13.13
N SER A 199 -8.11 12.93 -13.06
CA SER A 199 -9.47 12.42 -12.87
C SER A 199 -9.50 11.07 -12.17
N ILE A 200 -10.65 10.74 -11.56
CA ILE A 200 -10.88 9.47 -10.88
C ILE A 200 -10.78 8.26 -11.83
N THR A 201 -11.02 8.43 -13.14
CA THR A 201 -10.96 7.32 -14.10
C THR A 201 -9.55 6.75 -14.20
N THR A 202 -8.54 7.62 -14.20
CA THR A 202 -7.12 7.26 -14.27
C THR A 202 -6.51 6.84 -12.93
N TYR A 203 -7.20 7.04 -11.82
CA TYR A 203 -6.74 6.60 -10.50
C TYR A 203 -6.83 5.07 -10.40
N ASP A 204 -5.72 4.43 -10.04
CA ASP A 204 -5.59 2.98 -9.98
C ASP A 204 -5.00 2.56 -8.63
N SER A 205 -5.86 2.45 -7.63
CA SER A 205 -5.51 1.96 -6.30
C SER A 205 -6.73 1.28 -5.66
N ASN A 206 -6.47 0.44 -4.66
CA ASN A 206 -7.47 -0.41 -4.01
C ASN A 206 -8.62 0.34 -3.32
N ASP A 207 -8.47 1.65 -3.08
CA ASP A 207 -9.46 2.52 -2.45
C ASP A 207 -10.26 3.39 -3.43
N LYS A 208 -10.12 3.18 -4.75
CA LYS A 208 -10.76 3.99 -5.82
C LYS A 208 -12.23 4.28 -5.55
N HIS A 209 -13.03 3.28 -5.19
CA HIS A 209 -14.46 3.44 -4.93
C HIS A 209 -14.75 4.35 -3.71
N ARG A 210 -13.94 4.25 -2.64
CA ARG A 210 -14.06 5.12 -1.46
C ARG A 210 -13.62 6.54 -1.80
N LEU A 211 -12.53 6.70 -2.53
CA LEU A 211 -12.04 7.99 -2.98
C LEU A 211 -13.07 8.69 -3.89
N GLU A 212 -13.64 7.98 -4.87
CA GLU A 212 -14.68 8.50 -5.77
C GLU A 212 -15.92 9.00 -5.01
N SER A 213 -16.37 8.23 -4.02
CA SER A 213 -17.50 8.60 -3.17
C SER A 213 -17.20 9.88 -2.38
N TYR A 214 -16.00 9.97 -1.79
CA TYR A 214 -15.55 11.16 -1.08
C TYR A 214 -15.39 12.38 -2.00
N MET A 215 -14.86 12.19 -3.22
CA MET A 215 -14.77 13.24 -4.23
C MET A 215 -16.14 13.84 -4.57
N ARG A 216 -17.16 13.00 -4.77
CA ARG A 216 -18.52 13.44 -5.06
C ARG A 216 -19.14 14.21 -3.88
N GLU A 217 -18.97 13.69 -2.67
CA GLU A 217 -19.50 14.32 -1.44
C GLU A 217 -18.88 15.70 -1.21
N LYS A 218 -17.55 15.80 -1.29
CA LYS A 218 -16.79 17.03 -1.02
C LYS A 218 -16.59 17.94 -2.24
N ARG A 219 -17.08 17.52 -3.42
CA ARG A 219 -16.98 18.23 -4.70
C ARG A 219 -15.53 18.48 -5.16
N PHE A 220 -14.63 17.52 -4.92
CA PHE A 220 -13.28 17.55 -5.48
C PHE A 220 -13.30 17.14 -6.95
N LYS A 221 -12.43 17.74 -7.78
CA LYS A 221 -12.37 17.48 -9.22
C LYS A 221 -11.42 16.33 -9.54
N SER A 222 -10.36 16.20 -8.77
CA SER A 222 -9.31 15.20 -8.99
C SER A 222 -8.82 14.57 -7.68
N PRO A 223 -8.25 13.35 -7.72
CA PRO A 223 -7.50 12.78 -6.59
C PRO A 223 -6.38 13.70 -6.08
N ARG A 224 -5.77 14.49 -6.97
CA ARG A 224 -4.72 15.46 -6.61
C ARG A 224 -5.24 16.54 -5.68
N ASP A 225 -6.47 17.02 -5.89
CA ASP A 225 -7.09 18.03 -5.04
C ASP A 225 -7.30 17.51 -3.61
N ILE A 226 -7.64 16.22 -3.45
CA ILE A 226 -7.76 15.59 -2.13
C ILE A 226 -6.42 15.57 -1.42
N TRP A 227 -5.34 15.21 -2.12
CA TRP A 227 -4.01 15.17 -1.53
C TRP A 227 -3.55 16.56 -1.08
N TYR A 228 -3.82 17.61 -1.86
CA TYR A 228 -3.58 19.00 -1.47
C TYR A 228 -4.40 19.41 -0.24
N ALA A 229 -5.69 19.09 -0.22
CA ALA A 229 -6.58 19.37 0.91
C ALA A 229 -6.12 18.66 2.19
N ASN A 230 -5.68 17.40 2.10
CA ASN A 230 -5.14 16.63 3.21
C ASN A 230 -3.82 17.21 3.73
N LEU A 231 -2.86 17.50 2.85
CA LEU A 231 -1.60 18.16 3.21
C LEU A 231 -1.85 19.45 3.98
N LYS A 232 -2.72 20.32 3.44
CA LYS A 232 -3.12 21.56 4.09
C LYS A 232 -3.75 21.30 5.45
N THR A 233 -4.67 20.35 5.54
CA THR A 233 -5.35 19.97 6.79
C THR A 233 -4.33 19.56 7.86
N PHE A 234 -3.39 18.67 7.54
CA PHE A 234 -2.38 18.21 8.51
C PHE A 234 -1.39 19.32 8.91
N LEU A 235 -1.01 20.18 7.96
CA LEU A 235 -0.12 21.32 8.22
C LEU A 235 -0.77 22.32 9.19
N ASP A 236 -2.00 22.74 8.90
CA ASP A 236 -2.74 23.75 9.65
C ASP A 236 -3.28 23.24 11.00
N LEU A 237 -3.32 21.91 11.20
CA LEU A 237 -3.88 21.30 12.39
C LEU A 237 -3.11 21.67 13.67
N GLU A 238 -3.74 22.37 14.60
CA GLU A 238 -3.22 22.50 15.96
C GLU A 238 -3.60 21.27 16.79
N MET A 239 -2.60 20.57 17.34
CA MET A 239 -2.83 19.40 18.18
C MET A 239 -2.95 19.82 19.64
N ASP A 240 -4.19 19.96 20.10
CA ASP A 240 -4.51 20.31 21.49
C ASP A 240 -4.34 19.11 22.45
N PRO A 241 -3.99 19.35 23.74
CA PRO A 241 -3.86 18.30 24.73
C PRO A 241 -5.16 17.51 25.00
N ASP A 242 -6.32 18.11 24.74
CA ASP A 242 -7.65 17.51 24.93
C ASP A 242 -8.09 16.63 23.74
N MET A 243 -7.20 16.43 22.77
CA MET A 243 -7.38 15.55 21.60
C MET A 243 -8.54 15.94 20.68
N GLN A 244 -9.04 17.17 20.74
CA GLN A 244 -10.11 17.65 19.86
C GLN A 244 -9.67 17.68 18.39
N TRP A 245 -8.37 17.80 18.14
CA TRP A 245 -7.77 17.69 16.82
C TRP A 245 -8.11 16.37 16.09
N ILE A 246 -8.37 15.27 16.80
CA ILE A 246 -8.72 13.97 16.19
C ILE A 246 -10.03 14.08 15.42
N LYS A 247 -11.05 14.67 16.05
CA LYS A 247 -12.35 14.93 15.42
C LYS A 247 -12.19 15.87 14.22
N LYS A 248 -11.39 16.94 14.37
CA LYS A 248 -11.13 17.90 13.28
C LYS A 248 -10.48 17.24 12.07
N VAL A 249 -9.56 16.29 12.26
CA VAL A 249 -8.91 15.57 11.17
C VAL A 249 -9.89 14.65 10.46
N HIS A 250 -10.71 13.89 11.20
CA HIS A 250 -11.76 13.05 10.62
C HIS A 250 -12.74 13.81 9.73
N GLU A 251 -13.13 15.02 10.15
CA GLU A 251 -14.09 15.84 9.41
C GLU A 251 -13.50 16.48 8.14
N ARG A 252 -12.19 16.72 8.12
CA ARG A 252 -11.53 17.58 7.11
C ARG A 252 -10.67 16.84 6.10
N ALA A 253 -10.14 15.67 6.46
CA ALA A 253 -9.29 14.87 5.58
C ALA A 253 -10.03 13.64 5.04
N PHE A 254 -9.49 13.04 3.98
CA PHE A 254 -9.96 11.74 3.48
C PHE A 254 -9.88 10.69 4.62
N PRO A 255 -10.94 9.89 4.89
CA PRO A 255 -11.00 9.03 6.08
C PRO A 255 -9.81 8.08 6.26
N ASP A 256 -9.34 7.43 5.20
CA ASP A 256 -8.23 6.48 5.29
C ASP A 256 -6.91 7.21 5.68
N ASP A 257 -6.68 8.40 5.12
CA ASP A 257 -5.51 9.23 5.42
C ASP A 257 -5.60 9.87 6.81
N ALA A 258 -6.80 10.27 7.23
CA ALA A 258 -7.09 10.75 8.58
C ALA A 258 -6.72 9.70 9.63
N MET A 259 -7.14 8.45 9.41
CA MET A 259 -6.81 7.33 10.28
C MET A 259 -5.30 7.05 10.30
N MET A 260 -4.64 7.12 9.14
CA MET A 260 -3.19 6.99 9.07
C MET A 260 -2.47 8.06 9.90
N PHE A 261 -2.92 9.32 9.84
CA PHE A 261 -2.39 10.41 10.65
C PHE A 261 -2.59 10.16 12.14
N ILE A 262 -3.82 9.81 12.56
CA ILE A 262 -4.17 9.55 13.96
C ILE A 262 -3.34 8.39 14.52
N HIS A 263 -3.26 7.27 13.79
CA HIS A 263 -2.45 6.12 14.19
C HIS A 263 -0.96 6.50 14.30
N HIS A 264 -0.43 7.25 13.34
CA HIS A 264 0.94 7.74 13.41
C HIS A 264 1.16 8.63 14.64
N MET A 265 0.20 9.45 15.05
CA MET A 265 0.35 10.34 16.21
C MET A 265 0.19 9.62 17.56
N GLN A 266 -0.73 8.66 17.67
CA GLN A 266 -1.17 8.10 18.95
C GLN A 266 -0.66 6.68 19.23
N SER A 267 -0.48 5.87 18.20
CA SER A 267 -0.24 4.43 18.38
C SER A 267 1.24 4.05 18.37
N LYS A 268 2.16 5.03 18.46
CA LYS A 268 3.62 4.79 18.42
C LYS A 268 4.35 5.65 19.43
N PHE A 269 5.41 5.17 20.06
CA PHE A 269 6.33 6.03 20.81
C PHE A 269 7.59 6.33 20.01
N MET A 270 8.23 7.46 20.30
CA MET A 270 9.41 7.95 19.60
C MET A 270 10.68 7.65 20.41
N ALA A 271 11.73 7.14 19.75
CA ALA A 271 13.05 6.91 20.32
C ALA A 271 14.15 7.41 19.38
N PHE A 272 15.27 7.87 19.94
CA PHE A 272 16.46 8.28 19.19
C PHE A 272 17.54 7.23 19.32
N CYS A 273 18.14 6.80 18.20
CA CYS A 273 19.19 5.80 18.22
C CYS A 273 20.44 6.27 17.46
N GLN A 274 21.60 5.84 17.94
CA GLN A 274 22.87 5.95 17.26
C GLN A 274 23.53 4.56 17.19
N PRO A 275 24.29 4.26 16.12
CA PRO A 275 25.10 3.05 16.07
C PRO A 275 26.11 3.02 17.21
N SER A 276 26.27 1.89 17.90
CA SER A 276 27.29 1.72 18.95
C SER A 276 28.70 1.84 18.38
N SER A 277 28.91 1.36 17.15
CA SER A 277 30.19 1.43 16.44
C SER A 277 30.29 2.69 15.57
N GLU A 278 31.46 3.33 15.57
CA GLU A 278 31.78 4.45 14.68
C GLU A 278 31.94 4.02 13.21
N GLU A 279 31.97 2.72 12.94
CA GLU A 279 32.04 2.16 11.58
C GLU A 279 30.67 2.03 10.91
N ASP A 280 29.60 2.00 11.70
CA ASP A 280 28.25 1.73 11.21
C ASP A 280 27.53 3.01 10.84
N GLU A 281 26.84 3.02 9.70
CA GLU A 281 26.10 4.19 9.23
C GLU A 281 24.74 3.78 8.67
N PHE A 282 23.74 4.64 8.88
CA PHE A 282 22.45 4.50 8.21
C PHE A 282 22.55 5.01 6.77
N ILE A 283 21.89 4.32 5.85
CA ILE A 283 21.70 4.77 4.46
C ILE A 283 20.40 5.56 4.31
N LEU A 284 20.23 6.24 3.18
CA LEU A 284 19.03 6.99 2.86
C LEU A 284 18.54 6.63 1.45
N THR A 285 17.40 5.94 1.38
CA THR A 285 16.70 5.60 0.14
C THR A 285 15.64 6.64 -0.20
N TYR A 286 15.17 6.66 -1.45
CA TYR A 286 14.14 7.62 -1.89
C TYR A 286 12.84 7.56 -1.07
N ASN A 287 12.50 6.39 -0.54
CA ASN A 287 11.31 6.14 0.27
C ASN A 287 11.59 6.05 1.77
N ALA A 288 12.77 6.46 2.26
CA ALA A 288 13.22 6.18 3.63
C ALA A 288 12.21 6.57 4.75
N TYR A 289 11.42 7.63 4.57
CA TYR A 289 10.41 8.03 5.56
C TYR A 289 9.06 7.32 5.42
N GLY A 290 8.86 6.56 4.34
CA GLY A 290 7.75 5.64 4.15
C GLY A 290 8.08 4.19 4.46
N VAL A 291 9.37 3.85 4.66
CA VAL A 291 9.81 2.50 5.01
C VAL A 291 9.38 2.14 6.44
N PHE A 292 8.90 0.91 6.60
CA PHE A 292 8.51 0.36 7.89
C PHE A 292 8.97 -1.09 8.04
N GLU A 293 9.05 -1.54 9.29
CA GLU A 293 9.18 -2.94 9.64
C GLU A 293 7.84 -3.43 10.20
N GLY A 294 7.47 -4.65 9.80
CA GLY A 294 6.24 -5.34 10.18
C GLY A 294 5.64 -6.10 8.99
N PRO A 295 4.60 -6.91 9.22
CA PRO A 295 3.99 -7.72 8.17
C PRO A 295 3.25 -6.86 7.14
N SER A 296 3.34 -7.26 5.88
CA SER A 296 2.56 -6.71 4.77
C SER A 296 2.11 -7.85 3.88
N ASP A 297 0.80 -7.99 3.74
CA ASP A 297 0.21 -9.01 2.89
C ASP A 297 0.26 -8.56 1.43
N VAL A 298 0.67 -9.47 0.57
CA VAL A 298 0.61 -9.29 -0.87
C VAL A 298 -0.01 -10.55 -1.46
N GLN A 299 -1.09 -10.39 -2.21
CA GLN A 299 -1.67 -11.45 -3.02
C GLN A 299 -1.29 -11.24 -4.48
N ILE A 300 -1.32 -12.31 -5.27
CA ILE A 300 -1.22 -12.20 -6.72
C ILE A 300 -2.63 -12.38 -7.28
N ASP A 301 -3.09 -11.42 -8.04
CA ASP A 301 -4.32 -11.53 -8.81
C ASP A 301 -4.15 -12.68 -9.82
N PRO A 302 -4.96 -13.74 -9.73
CA PRO A 302 -4.82 -14.89 -10.63
C PRO A 302 -5.15 -14.58 -12.09
N THR A 303 -5.86 -13.46 -12.35
CA THR A 303 -6.29 -13.02 -13.68
C THR A 303 -5.24 -12.13 -14.33
N THR A 304 -4.71 -11.16 -13.60
CA THR A 304 -3.77 -10.17 -14.13
C THR A 304 -2.31 -10.52 -13.86
N GLY A 305 -2.04 -11.45 -12.93
CA GLY A 305 -0.71 -11.70 -12.39
C GLY A 305 -0.17 -10.55 -11.53
N GLY A 306 -0.95 -9.49 -11.33
CA GLY A 306 -0.55 -8.30 -10.58
C GLY A 306 -0.56 -8.52 -9.06
N ALA A 307 0.34 -7.83 -8.35
CA ALA A 307 0.34 -7.83 -6.90
C ALA A 307 -0.82 -6.97 -6.35
N ILE A 308 -1.66 -7.56 -5.50
CA ILE A 308 -2.71 -6.89 -4.74
C ILE A 308 -2.21 -6.69 -3.31
N GLU A 309 -2.11 -5.43 -2.88
CA GLU A 309 -1.77 -5.08 -1.50
C GLU A 309 -2.91 -5.43 -0.54
N GLY A 310 -2.59 -6.15 0.54
CA GLY A 310 -3.52 -6.55 1.59
C GLY A 310 -3.33 -5.79 2.89
N ALA A 311 -3.60 -6.44 4.02
CA ALA A 311 -3.36 -5.88 5.35
C ALA A 311 -1.86 -5.63 5.58
N TYR A 312 -1.54 -4.54 6.28
CA TYR A 312 -0.18 -4.24 6.69
C TYR A 312 -0.17 -3.72 8.12
N THR A 313 0.88 -4.06 8.88
CA THR A 313 1.09 -3.57 10.24
C THR A 313 2.49 -2.97 10.34
N GLU A 314 2.56 -1.72 10.81
CA GLU A 314 3.81 -0.98 10.93
C GLU A 314 4.34 -0.99 12.36
N TYR A 315 5.06 -2.05 12.72
CA TYR A 315 5.68 -2.18 14.03
C TYR A 315 6.76 -1.15 14.30
N HIS A 316 7.57 -0.82 13.29
CA HIS A 316 8.54 0.27 13.38
C HIS A 316 8.53 1.14 12.13
N ASN A 317 8.54 2.47 12.28
CA ASN A 317 8.92 3.37 11.20
C ASN A 317 10.27 4.01 11.50
N PHE A 318 10.95 4.39 10.44
CA PHE A 318 12.30 4.91 10.50
C PHE A 318 12.36 6.33 9.95
N ALA A 319 13.18 7.16 10.57
CA ALA A 319 13.50 8.49 10.08
C ALA A 319 15.00 8.75 10.28
N PRO A 320 15.85 8.36 9.32
CA PRO A 320 17.26 8.68 9.33
C PRO A 320 17.41 10.21 9.36
N ILE A 321 18.12 10.72 10.36
CA ILE A 321 18.35 12.16 10.54
C ILE A 321 19.74 12.54 10.03
N SER A 322 20.69 11.64 10.23
CA SER A 322 22.05 11.67 9.67
C SER A 322 22.54 10.24 9.50
N ALA A 323 23.72 10.06 8.92
CA ALA A 323 24.38 8.75 8.87
C ALA A 323 24.59 8.12 10.26
N LYS A 324 24.53 8.90 11.35
CA LYS A 324 24.81 8.45 12.72
C LYS A 324 23.65 8.57 13.68
N LEU A 325 22.51 9.13 13.27
CA LEU A 325 21.35 9.37 14.15
C LEU A 325 20.07 9.04 13.40
N ILE A 326 19.21 8.24 14.02
CA ILE A 326 17.90 7.87 13.50
C ILE A 326 16.82 8.08 14.57
N ILE A 327 15.63 8.48 14.14
CA ILE A 327 14.42 8.40 14.98
C ILE A 327 13.68 7.13 14.59
N ILE A 328 13.27 6.36 15.59
CA ILE A 328 12.45 5.17 15.43
C ILE A 328 11.11 5.43 16.10
N LEU A 329 10.02 5.18 15.36
CA LEU A 329 8.66 5.15 15.91
C LEU A 329 8.28 3.68 16.12
N ARG A 330 8.25 3.22 17.37
CA ARG A 330 7.82 1.85 17.71
C ARG A 330 6.33 1.84 18.04
N SER A 331 5.60 0.91 17.43
CA SER A 331 4.19 0.66 17.69
C SER A 331 3.96 0.28 19.14
N SER A 332 2.90 0.83 19.72
CA SER A 332 2.45 0.47 21.06
C SER A 332 1.99 -1.00 21.12
N LEU A 333 1.69 -1.65 19.98
CA LEU A 333 1.37 -3.09 19.94
C LEU A 333 2.50 -3.96 20.50
N LEU A 334 3.75 -3.52 20.38
CA LEU A 334 4.93 -4.22 20.92
C LEU A 334 5.25 -3.85 22.38
N VAL A 335 4.47 -2.96 22.98
CA VAL A 335 4.66 -2.56 24.38
C VAL A 335 3.87 -3.51 25.26
N ASP A 336 4.51 -3.94 26.34
CA ASP A 336 3.90 -4.70 27.43
C ASP A 336 3.22 -3.74 28.42
N PRO A 337 1.87 -3.71 28.51
CA PRO A 337 1.14 -2.79 29.39
C PRO A 337 1.56 -2.90 30.86
N SER A 338 1.92 -4.10 31.33
CA SER A 338 2.34 -4.33 32.71
C SER A 338 3.61 -3.54 33.07
N LYS A 339 4.56 -3.45 32.14
CA LYS A 339 5.81 -2.68 32.31
C LYS A 339 5.61 -1.17 32.29
N GLU A 340 4.46 -0.70 31.82
CA GLU A 340 4.09 0.72 31.79
C GLU A 340 3.16 1.14 32.95
N GLY A 341 2.89 0.22 33.89
CA GLY A 341 1.96 0.50 35.00
C GLY A 341 0.50 0.57 34.55
N ALA A 342 0.16 -0.10 33.45
CA ALA A 342 -1.18 -0.18 32.85
C ALA A 342 -1.68 -1.63 32.80
N GLU A 343 -1.47 -2.37 33.90
CA GLU A 343 -1.88 -3.77 34.05
C GLU A 343 -3.39 -3.95 33.86
N ASP A 344 -4.19 -2.93 34.19
CA ASP A 344 -5.63 -2.88 34.00
C ASP A 344 -6.05 -2.95 32.52
N LEU A 345 -5.14 -2.63 31.59
CA LEU A 345 -5.40 -2.60 30.15
C LEU A 345 -4.87 -3.84 29.43
N GLN A 346 -4.31 -4.82 30.15
CA GLN A 346 -3.64 -5.98 29.53
C GLN A 346 -4.58 -6.76 28.60
N GLU A 347 -5.81 -7.03 29.03
CA GLU A 347 -6.80 -7.79 28.25
C GLU A 347 -7.24 -7.02 26.99
N GLU A 348 -7.54 -5.72 27.14
CA GLU A 348 -7.90 -4.85 26.01
C GLU A 348 -6.78 -4.78 24.97
N TRP A 349 -5.53 -4.77 25.45
CA TRP A 349 -4.35 -4.73 24.59
C TRP A 349 -4.13 -6.03 23.84
N GLU A 350 -4.37 -7.18 24.49
CA GLU A 350 -4.26 -8.49 23.86
C GLU A 350 -5.36 -8.69 22.80
N ASN A 351 -6.58 -8.26 23.11
CA ASN A 351 -7.68 -8.24 22.15
C ASN A 351 -7.33 -7.38 20.92
N LEU A 352 -6.74 -6.20 21.12
CA LEU A 352 -6.30 -5.35 20.01
C LEU A 352 -5.22 -6.05 19.15
N ARG A 353 -4.23 -6.71 19.78
CA ARG A 353 -3.21 -7.47 19.03
C ARG A 353 -3.83 -8.59 18.23
N GLU A 354 -4.77 -9.34 18.81
CA GLU A 354 -5.48 -10.42 18.12
C GLU A 354 -6.33 -9.91 16.95
N GLU A 355 -7.03 -8.79 17.11
CA GLU A 355 -7.81 -8.21 16.02
C GLU A 355 -6.92 -7.72 14.86
N VAL A 356 -5.77 -7.12 15.15
CA VAL A 356 -4.78 -6.77 14.12
C VAL A 356 -4.24 -8.04 13.45
N ARG A 357 -3.93 -9.08 14.23
CA ARG A 357 -3.40 -10.36 13.73
C ARG A 357 -4.39 -11.06 12.78
N LYS A 358 -5.68 -11.04 13.10
CA LYS A 358 -6.76 -11.64 12.28
C LYS A 358 -6.99 -10.93 10.94
N GLN A 359 -6.57 -9.68 10.80
CA GLN A 359 -6.67 -8.96 9.52
C GLN A 359 -5.67 -9.48 8.47
N HIS A 360 -4.60 -10.15 8.92
CA HIS A 360 -3.58 -10.68 8.03
C HIS A 360 -3.94 -12.06 7.45
N LEU A 361 -3.52 -12.31 6.22
CA LEU A 361 -3.67 -13.59 5.52
C LEU A 361 -2.92 -14.74 6.20
N PHE A 362 -1.81 -14.40 6.86
CA PHE A 362 -1.01 -15.35 7.63
C PHE A 362 -0.86 -14.85 9.07
N PRO A 363 -1.89 -15.02 9.91
CA PRO A 363 -1.93 -14.49 11.29
C PRO A 363 -0.69 -14.86 12.13
N GLU A 364 -0.19 -16.09 12.00
CA GLU A 364 0.99 -16.55 12.74
C GLU A 364 2.29 -15.84 12.32
N LYS A 365 2.41 -15.48 11.03
CA LYS A 365 3.56 -14.72 10.53
C LYS A 365 3.43 -13.23 10.86
N ALA A 366 2.20 -12.74 10.94
CA ALA A 366 1.92 -11.35 11.28
C ALA A 366 2.25 -10.99 12.73
N ALA A 367 2.31 -11.98 13.63
CA ALA A 367 2.60 -11.73 15.04
C ALA A 367 4.07 -11.36 15.35
N VAL A 368 5.00 -11.53 14.40
CA VAL A 368 6.44 -11.49 14.69
C VAL A 368 7.09 -10.23 14.13
N SER A 369 7.59 -9.38 15.03
CA SER A 369 8.42 -8.22 14.68
C SER A 369 9.90 -8.60 14.63
N LEU A 370 10.59 -8.28 13.53
CA LEU A 370 12.03 -8.49 13.36
C LEU A 370 12.87 -7.65 14.34
N LEU A 371 12.30 -6.56 14.82
CA LEU A 371 12.94 -5.60 15.73
C LEU A 371 12.27 -5.61 17.11
N GLU A 372 11.61 -6.70 17.49
CA GLU A 372 10.94 -6.79 18.80
C GLU A 372 11.95 -6.58 19.95
N SER A 373 13.11 -7.25 19.85
CA SER A 373 14.20 -7.19 20.81
C SER A 373 15.07 -5.93 20.73
N LEU A 374 14.79 -5.00 19.81
CA LEU A 374 15.54 -3.74 19.70
C LEU A 374 15.45 -2.98 21.05
N PRO A 375 16.59 -2.61 21.68
CA PRO A 375 16.64 -2.16 23.08
C PRO A 375 16.30 -0.67 23.22
N ILE A 376 15.10 -0.29 22.78
CA ILE A 376 14.56 1.07 22.92
C ILE A 376 13.38 1.07 23.89
N LYS A 377 13.22 2.17 24.61
CA LYS A 377 12.10 2.40 25.52
C LYS A 377 11.47 3.76 25.29
N LYS A 378 10.24 3.91 25.76
CA LYS A 378 9.51 5.18 25.76
C LYS A 378 10.27 6.23 26.57
N CYS A 379 10.14 7.49 26.15
CA CYS A 379 10.75 8.61 26.86
C CYS A 379 10.13 8.82 28.25
N GLY A 380 10.93 9.37 29.17
CA GLY A 380 10.41 9.88 30.43
C GLY A 380 9.50 11.08 30.21
N ASN A 381 8.70 11.45 31.21
CA ASN A 381 7.81 12.60 31.12
C ASN A 381 7.63 13.29 32.47
N SER A 382 7.14 14.54 32.47
CA SER A 382 6.96 15.35 33.68
C SER A 382 5.66 15.08 34.45
N TYR A 383 4.69 14.37 33.86
CA TYR A 383 3.36 14.12 34.43
C TYR A 383 3.21 12.75 35.11
N SER A 384 4.20 11.87 34.96
CA SER A 384 4.31 10.58 35.64
C SER A 384 5.42 10.59 36.70
N THR A 385 5.37 9.64 37.62
CA THR A 385 6.42 9.33 38.58
C THR A 385 6.53 7.83 38.77
N THR A 386 7.70 7.33 39.12
CA THR A 386 7.89 5.90 39.42
C THR A 386 7.65 5.65 40.91
N ILE A 387 6.73 4.76 41.25
CA ILE A 387 6.46 4.31 42.62
C ILE A 387 6.58 2.79 42.62
N ASN A 388 7.47 2.23 43.46
CA ASN A 388 7.74 0.79 43.53
C ASN A 388 8.05 0.15 42.17
N GLY A 389 8.83 0.84 41.33
CA GLY A 389 9.19 0.37 39.98
C GLY A 389 8.08 0.52 38.92
N LYS A 390 6.86 0.91 39.30
CA LYS A 390 5.73 1.14 38.37
C LYS A 390 5.58 2.61 38.02
N LEU A 391 5.27 2.91 36.77
CA LEU A 391 4.98 4.27 36.32
C LEU A 391 3.55 4.65 36.68
N VAL A 392 3.37 5.71 37.47
CA VAL A 392 2.06 6.18 37.94
C VAL A 392 1.87 7.65 37.55
N LEU A 393 0.66 8.02 37.14
CA LEU A 393 0.30 9.42 36.87
C LEU A 393 0.29 10.24 38.16
N LYS A 394 0.79 11.48 38.09
CA LYS A 394 0.69 12.41 39.22
C LYS A 394 -0.79 12.74 39.50
N PRO A 395 -1.22 12.86 40.77
CA PRO A 395 -2.62 13.12 41.14
C PRO A 395 -3.17 14.38 40.44
N ASN A 396 -4.44 14.33 40.01
CA ASN A 396 -5.18 15.45 39.41
C ASN A 396 -4.50 16.12 38.20
N ARG A 397 -3.63 15.41 37.47
CA ARG A 397 -3.03 15.90 36.22
C ARG A 397 -3.53 15.12 35.00
N GLY A 398 -4.25 15.81 34.13
CA GLY A 398 -4.42 15.41 32.71
C GLY A 398 -3.27 15.91 31.83
N PRO A 399 -3.27 15.58 30.52
CA PRO A 399 -2.32 16.13 29.55
C PRO A 399 -2.35 17.67 29.52
N ARG A 400 -1.19 18.32 29.54
CA ARG A 400 -1.07 19.79 29.48
C ARG A 400 -0.07 20.24 28.43
N GLY A 401 -0.24 21.48 27.96
CA GLY A 401 0.70 22.11 27.03
C GLY A 401 2.12 22.23 27.59
N GLU A 402 2.27 22.42 28.91
CA GLU A 402 3.58 22.58 29.57
C GLU A 402 4.34 21.26 29.81
N ASP A 403 3.74 20.11 29.49
CA ASP A 403 4.37 18.82 29.73
C ASP A 403 5.72 18.69 29.01
N ARG A 404 6.68 18.11 29.72
CA ARG A 404 8.05 17.88 29.26
C ARG A 404 8.31 16.40 29.05
N PHE A 405 9.11 16.10 28.03
CA PHE A 405 9.48 14.76 27.61
C PHE A 405 11.00 14.64 27.58
N TYR A 406 11.50 13.58 28.22
CA TYR A 406 12.93 13.37 28.47
C TYR A 406 13.41 12.18 27.66
N PHE A 407 14.18 12.45 26.61
CA PHE A 407 14.70 11.45 25.68
C PHE A 407 16.17 11.15 25.97
N THR A 408 16.47 9.87 26.06
CA THR A 408 17.85 9.36 25.98
C THR A 408 18.11 8.89 24.55
N CYS A 409 19.38 8.87 24.15
CA CYS A 409 19.77 8.33 22.87
C CYS A 409 20.33 6.90 23.05
N PHE A 410 19.67 5.92 22.45
CA PHE A 410 20.03 4.52 22.57
C PHE A 410 21.20 4.19 21.64
N ARG A 411 22.16 3.42 22.15
CA ARG A 411 23.25 2.86 21.36
C ARG A 411 22.82 1.49 20.87
N ILE A 412 22.73 1.31 19.55
CA ILE A 412 22.26 0.06 18.94
C ILE A 412 23.43 -0.66 18.26
N SER A 413 23.50 -1.98 18.41
CA SER A 413 24.58 -2.79 17.85
C SER A 413 24.56 -2.79 16.31
N SER A 414 25.69 -3.19 15.71
CA SER A 414 25.82 -3.35 14.25
C SER A 414 24.76 -4.28 13.67
N TYR A 415 24.33 -5.29 14.43
CA TYR A 415 23.20 -6.15 14.05
C TYR A 415 21.94 -5.35 13.73
N TYR A 416 21.52 -4.44 14.61
CA TYR A 416 20.32 -3.64 14.41
C TYR A 416 20.50 -2.58 13.31
N VAL A 417 21.69 -1.99 13.19
CA VAL A 417 21.97 -1.06 12.09
C VAL A 417 21.87 -1.77 10.74
N ASN A 418 22.50 -2.94 10.61
CA ASN A 418 22.45 -3.75 9.39
C ASN A 418 21.03 -4.25 9.09
N LEU A 419 20.25 -4.61 10.12
CA LEU A 419 18.86 -5.02 9.94
C LEU A 419 17.98 -3.86 9.45
N ILE A 420 18.12 -2.66 10.04
CA ILE A 420 17.41 -1.46 9.59
C ILE A 420 17.81 -1.09 8.16
N ASN A 421 19.10 -1.11 7.84
CA ASN A 421 19.57 -0.87 6.47
C ASN A 421 19.07 -1.95 5.49
N SER A 422 18.99 -3.21 5.92
CA SER A 422 18.42 -4.29 5.10
C SER A 422 16.95 -4.03 4.77
N ILE A 423 16.17 -3.53 5.74
CA ILE A 423 14.76 -3.15 5.52
C ILE A 423 14.65 -1.98 4.53
N PHE A 424 15.54 -0.99 4.62
CA PHE A 424 15.62 0.08 3.61
C PHE A 424 15.90 -0.46 2.21
N LEU A 425 16.88 -1.37 2.07
CA LEU A 425 17.25 -1.95 0.78
C LEU A 425 16.12 -2.82 0.20
N GLU A 426 15.48 -3.64 1.04
CA GLU A 426 14.37 -4.51 0.64
C GLU A 426 13.19 -3.72 0.06
N GLN A 427 12.91 -2.53 0.60
CA GLN A 427 11.81 -1.68 0.15
C GLN A 427 12.23 -0.65 -0.90
N ALA A 428 13.49 -0.62 -1.34
CA ALA A 428 14.01 0.39 -2.27
C ALA A 428 13.95 -0.02 -3.76
N THR A 429 13.33 -1.15 -4.08
CA THR A 429 13.36 -1.78 -5.42
C THR A 429 12.91 -0.86 -6.58
N LYS A 430 11.97 0.07 -6.34
CA LYS A 430 11.49 1.02 -7.36
C LYS A 430 12.33 2.30 -7.46
N GLY A 431 13.36 2.44 -6.62
CA GLY A 431 14.19 3.62 -6.52
C GLY A 431 15.42 3.58 -7.42
N ASP A 432 15.90 4.76 -7.80
CA ASP A 432 17.11 4.90 -8.62
C ASP A 432 18.34 5.38 -7.84
N THR A 433 18.14 5.91 -6.63
CA THR A 433 19.22 6.51 -5.84
C THR A 433 19.24 5.96 -4.41
N ILE A 434 20.42 5.61 -3.93
CA ILE A 434 20.69 5.33 -2.51
C ILE A 434 21.82 6.25 -2.03
N VAL A 435 21.52 7.14 -1.09
CA VAL A 435 22.49 8.06 -0.50
C VAL A 435 23.19 7.40 0.69
N TYR A 436 24.50 7.63 0.79
CA TYR A 436 25.35 7.12 1.86
C TYR A 436 26.43 8.15 2.20
N ARG A 437 27.05 8.02 3.38
CA ARG A 437 28.12 8.94 3.81
C ARG A 437 29.51 8.40 3.48
N SER A 438 29.88 7.21 3.97
CA SER A 438 31.18 6.61 3.72
C SER A 438 31.11 5.36 2.83
N LYS A 439 32.11 5.20 1.94
CA LYS A 439 32.20 4.03 1.06
C LYS A 439 32.41 2.73 1.85
N SER A 440 33.17 2.78 2.95
CA SER A 440 33.44 1.63 3.81
C SER A 440 32.19 1.13 4.52
N ALA A 441 31.39 2.02 5.14
CA ALA A 441 30.14 1.62 5.79
C ALA A 441 29.10 1.10 4.77
N LEU A 442 29.03 1.72 3.58
CA LEU A 442 28.19 1.22 2.50
C LEU A 442 28.61 -0.20 2.08
N GLY A 443 29.90 -0.44 1.88
CA GLY A 443 30.44 -1.74 1.51
C GLY A 443 30.06 -2.84 2.51
N ARG A 444 30.23 -2.57 3.82
CA ARG A 444 29.80 -3.47 4.90
C ARG A 444 28.29 -3.72 4.88
N THR A 445 27.49 -2.66 4.72
CA THR A 445 26.03 -2.73 4.67
C THR A 445 25.56 -3.61 3.51
N LEU A 446 26.08 -3.37 2.29
CA LEU A 446 25.70 -4.16 1.11
C LEU A 446 26.12 -5.61 1.25
N LYS A 447 27.36 -5.88 1.69
CA LYS A 447 27.82 -7.24 1.93
C LYS A 447 26.93 -7.98 2.93
N SER A 448 26.63 -7.35 4.07
CA SER A 448 25.74 -7.91 5.08
C SER A 448 24.34 -8.21 4.52
N TYR A 449 23.76 -7.31 3.72
CA TYR A 449 22.43 -7.52 3.16
C TYR A 449 22.41 -8.63 2.11
N LEU A 450 23.40 -8.67 1.22
CA LEU A 450 23.43 -9.59 0.07
C LEU A 450 23.76 -11.03 0.48
N GLU A 451 24.66 -11.22 1.45
CA GLU A 451 25.13 -12.56 1.86
C GLU A 451 24.25 -13.21 2.94
N ILE A 452 23.49 -12.43 3.72
CA ILE A 452 22.61 -12.99 4.77
C ILE A 452 21.31 -13.51 4.15
N GLY A 453 21.07 -14.81 4.31
CA GLY A 453 19.76 -15.41 4.07
C GLY A 453 18.84 -15.10 5.26
N ARG A 454 17.76 -14.34 5.02
CA ARG A 454 16.72 -14.04 6.03
C ARG A 454 15.37 -14.39 5.43
N GLU A 455 14.52 -15.05 6.20
CA GLU A 455 13.15 -15.35 5.75
C GLU A 455 12.39 -14.05 5.45
N GLY A 456 11.61 -14.06 4.36
CA GLY A 456 10.84 -12.89 3.90
C GLY A 456 11.65 -11.85 3.12
N PHE A 457 12.97 -11.97 3.04
CA PHE A 457 13.85 -11.02 2.33
C PHE A 457 14.36 -11.62 1.02
N LYS A 458 14.64 -10.75 0.05
CA LYS A 458 15.22 -11.13 -1.26
C LYS A 458 14.42 -12.25 -1.93
N LEU A 459 13.09 -12.15 -1.82
CA LEU A 459 12.15 -12.98 -2.56
C LEU A 459 12.08 -12.44 -3.99
N VAL A 460 12.35 -13.30 -4.97
CA VAL A 460 12.29 -12.96 -6.40
C VAL A 460 11.44 -14.00 -7.11
N THR A 461 10.81 -13.61 -8.20
CA THR A 461 10.10 -14.54 -9.07
C THR A 461 11.08 -15.31 -9.98
N ASP A 462 10.61 -16.40 -10.60
CA ASP A 462 11.36 -17.13 -11.63
C ASP A 462 11.28 -16.45 -13.02
N GLU A 463 10.64 -15.27 -13.11
CA GLU A 463 10.57 -14.49 -14.34
C GLU A 463 11.95 -13.93 -14.73
N ALA A 464 12.27 -14.00 -16.02
CA ALA A 464 13.56 -13.54 -16.55
C ALA A 464 13.85 -12.06 -16.26
N ASN A 465 12.81 -11.25 -16.10
CA ASN A 465 12.87 -9.80 -15.90
C ASN A 465 12.39 -9.36 -14.51
N ASP A 466 12.50 -10.22 -13.48
CA ASP A 466 12.11 -9.86 -12.12
C ASP A 466 12.83 -8.56 -11.67
N PRO A 467 12.07 -7.49 -11.35
CA PRO A 467 12.64 -6.18 -11.05
C PRO A 467 13.44 -6.19 -9.75
N HIS A 468 13.09 -7.07 -8.80
CA HIS A 468 13.80 -7.20 -7.54
C HIS A 468 15.13 -7.91 -7.74
N LEU A 469 15.20 -8.98 -8.51
CA LEU A 469 16.45 -9.65 -8.88
C LEU A 469 17.37 -8.70 -9.65
N ALA A 470 16.83 -7.90 -10.58
CA ALA A 470 17.59 -6.88 -11.30
C ALA A 470 18.18 -5.83 -10.35
N PHE A 471 17.42 -5.37 -9.36
CA PHE A 471 17.88 -4.48 -8.30
C PHE A 471 18.99 -5.14 -7.45
N LEU A 472 18.81 -6.38 -7.01
CA LEU A 472 19.78 -7.12 -6.20
C LEU A 472 21.12 -7.33 -6.93
N LYS A 473 21.07 -7.70 -8.21
CA LYS A 473 22.28 -7.86 -9.05
C LYS A 473 23.04 -6.53 -9.24
N LYS A 474 22.32 -5.41 -9.34
CA LYS A 474 22.93 -4.08 -9.36
C LYS A 474 23.67 -3.79 -8.05
N LEU A 475 23.06 -4.10 -6.91
CA LEU A 475 23.70 -3.94 -5.61
C LEU A 475 24.92 -4.86 -5.43
N GLU A 476 24.83 -6.12 -5.87
CA GLU A 476 25.94 -7.07 -5.86
C GLU A 476 27.15 -6.54 -6.62
N LYS A 477 26.95 -6.01 -7.83
CA LYS A 477 28.03 -5.41 -8.60
C LYS A 477 28.66 -4.20 -7.91
N ILE A 478 27.86 -3.34 -7.27
CA ILE A 478 28.39 -2.20 -6.49
C ILE A 478 29.17 -2.68 -5.25
N ALA A 479 28.65 -3.69 -4.56
CA ALA A 479 29.34 -4.31 -3.42
C ALA A 479 30.69 -4.90 -3.88
N GLY A 480 30.72 -5.54 -5.05
CA GLY A 480 31.90 -6.00 -5.76
C GLY A 480 33.02 -4.96 -5.85
N GLN A 481 32.65 -3.73 -6.23
CA GLN A 481 33.57 -2.60 -6.36
C GLN A 481 34.09 -2.06 -5.03
N LEU A 482 33.33 -2.23 -3.95
CA LEU A 482 33.63 -1.64 -2.64
C LEU A 482 34.40 -2.57 -1.72
N VAL A 483 34.08 -3.87 -1.72
CA VAL A 483 34.59 -4.85 -0.75
C VAL A 483 35.08 -6.16 -1.38
N GLY A 484 35.16 -6.23 -2.71
CA GLY A 484 35.61 -7.42 -3.42
C GLY A 484 34.49 -8.46 -3.56
N ASN A 485 34.83 -9.75 -3.48
CA ASN A 485 33.87 -10.82 -3.75
C ASN A 485 32.67 -10.79 -2.78
N VAL A 486 31.46 -10.67 -3.32
CA VAL A 486 30.17 -10.71 -2.62
C VAL A 486 29.26 -11.64 -3.40
N CYS A 487 28.61 -12.57 -2.70
CA CYS A 487 27.71 -13.55 -3.31
C CYS A 487 26.27 -13.28 -2.88
N LEU A 488 25.44 -12.82 -3.81
CA LEU A 488 24.02 -12.58 -3.61
C LEU A 488 23.31 -13.89 -3.27
N ARG A 489 22.71 -13.96 -2.08
CA ARG A 489 21.78 -15.02 -1.68
C ARG A 489 20.35 -14.53 -1.80
N TYR A 490 19.51 -15.26 -2.50
CA TYR A 490 18.09 -14.94 -2.67
C TYR A 490 17.27 -16.22 -2.73
N LYS A 491 15.95 -16.08 -2.57
CA LYS A 491 15.01 -17.19 -2.71
C LYS A 491 14.10 -16.93 -3.90
N ALA A 492 14.23 -17.77 -4.92
CA ALA A 492 13.30 -17.79 -6.03
C ALA A 492 11.99 -18.44 -5.59
N ILE A 493 10.88 -17.79 -5.91
CA ILE A 493 9.54 -18.34 -5.81
C ILE A 493 8.99 -18.43 -7.24
N ALA A 494 8.43 -19.57 -7.60
CA ALA A 494 7.59 -19.62 -8.79
C ALA A 494 6.27 -18.95 -8.41
N PRO A 495 5.89 -17.80 -9.01
CA PRO A 495 4.52 -17.33 -8.85
C PRO A 495 3.60 -18.45 -9.31
N PRO A 496 2.42 -18.62 -8.70
CA PRO A 496 1.44 -19.55 -9.25
C PRO A 496 1.18 -19.10 -10.68
N LYS A 497 1.71 -19.85 -11.66
CA LYS A 497 1.38 -19.65 -13.08
C LYS A 497 -0.14 -19.55 -13.12
N PRO A 498 -0.75 -18.59 -13.83
CA PRO A 498 -2.20 -18.54 -13.97
C PRO A 498 -2.62 -19.93 -14.39
N GLN A 499 -3.17 -20.71 -13.46
CA GLN A 499 -3.48 -22.10 -13.71
C GLN A 499 -4.70 -21.99 -14.60
N THR A 500 -4.48 -22.05 -15.91
CA THR A 500 -5.57 -22.16 -16.86
C THR A 500 -6.41 -23.32 -16.37
N HIS A 501 -7.58 -23.04 -15.82
CA HIS A 501 -8.41 -24.11 -15.29
C HIS A 501 -8.82 -25.01 -16.45
N MET A 502 -9.02 -26.31 -16.22
CA MET A 502 -9.45 -27.24 -17.28
C MET A 502 -10.63 -26.67 -18.08
N SER A 503 -11.62 -26.08 -17.40
CA SER A 503 -12.75 -25.43 -18.06
C SER A 503 -12.33 -24.31 -19.03
N GLN A 504 -11.34 -23.49 -18.69
CA GLN A 504 -10.79 -22.44 -19.54
C GLN A 504 -10.05 -23.01 -20.74
N TRP A 505 -9.20 -24.01 -20.54
CA TRP A 505 -8.42 -24.61 -21.62
C TRP A 505 -9.31 -25.33 -22.64
N VAL A 506 -10.24 -26.16 -22.14
CA VAL A 506 -11.18 -26.91 -22.99
C VAL A 506 -12.12 -25.94 -23.72
N ALA A 507 -12.64 -24.92 -23.03
CA ALA A 507 -13.50 -23.92 -23.67
C ALA A 507 -12.78 -23.17 -24.79
N HIS A 508 -11.53 -22.79 -24.56
CA HIS A 508 -10.73 -22.09 -25.56
C HIS A 508 -10.47 -22.96 -26.80
N LEU A 509 -10.05 -24.22 -26.62
CA LEU A 509 -9.80 -25.13 -27.75
C LEU A 509 -11.07 -25.49 -28.52
N VAL A 510 -12.17 -25.77 -27.83
CA VAL A 510 -13.46 -26.05 -28.48
C VAL A 510 -13.95 -24.82 -29.23
N GLY A 511 -13.92 -23.64 -28.61
CA GLY A 511 -14.35 -22.39 -29.22
C GLY A 511 -13.53 -22.04 -30.47
N LEU A 512 -12.20 -22.15 -30.41
CA LEU A 512 -11.33 -21.92 -31.57
C LEU A 512 -11.61 -22.91 -32.71
N LYS A 513 -11.84 -24.19 -32.39
CA LYS A 513 -12.12 -25.20 -33.42
C LYS A 513 -13.51 -25.02 -34.04
N VAL A 514 -14.51 -24.56 -33.27
CA VAL A 514 -15.81 -24.12 -33.79
C VAL A 514 -15.65 -22.93 -34.74
N MET A 515 -14.87 -21.92 -34.34
CA MET A 515 -14.57 -20.76 -35.19
C MET A 515 -13.87 -21.14 -36.50
N ALA A 516 -12.92 -22.07 -36.44
CA ALA A 516 -12.14 -22.50 -37.61
C ALA A 516 -12.99 -23.14 -38.72
N LEU A 517 -14.20 -23.64 -38.40
CA LEU A 517 -15.14 -24.19 -39.38
C LEU A 517 -15.95 -23.12 -40.14
N SER A 518 -15.74 -21.84 -39.86
CA SER A 518 -16.64 -20.76 -40.30
C SER A 518 -16.14 -19.97 -41.53
N GLU A 519 -15.22 -20.53 -42.33
CA GLU A 519 -14.73 -20.03 -43.64
C GLU A 519 -14.80 -18.49 -43.86
N ASN A 520 -14.15 -17.72 -42.97
CA ASN A 520 -14.05 -16.23 -42.98
C ASN A 520 -15.25 -15.43 -42.44
N SER A 521 -16.19 -16.04 -41.73
CA SER A 521 -17.25 -15.37 -40.98
C SER A 521 -16.71 -14.78 -39.65
N ASP A 522 -17.26 -13.65 -39.20
CA ASP A 522 -16.89 -12.97 -37.95
C ASP A 522 -17.45 -13.65 -36.68
N ALA A 523 -18.30 -14.67 -36.83
CA ALA A 523 -18.70 -15.60 -35.78
C ALA A 523 -19.21 -16.91 -36.40
N PRO A 524 -19.37 -18.01 -35.65
CA PRO A 524 -19.80 -19.28 -36.24
C PRO A 524 -21.23 -19.21 -36.76
N GLU A 525 -21.49 -19.82 -37.92
CA GLU A 525 -22.82 -19.75 -38.54
C GLU A 525 -23.93 -20.28 -37.63
N VAL A 526 -23.68 -21.39 -36.93
CA VAL A 526 -24.64 -21.95 -35.96
C VAL A 526 -24.86 -21.02 -34.75
N TYR A 527 -23.84 -20.27 -34.34
CA TYR A 527 -23.99 -19.27 -33.28
C TYR A 527 -24.88 -18.11 -33.73
N LYS A 528 -24.71 -17.64 -34.97
CA LYS A 528 -25.52 -16.57 -35.56
C LYS A 528 -26.99 -16.93 -35.69
N LEU A 529 -27.34 -18.22 -35.81
CA LEU A 529 -28.73 -18.68 -35.78
C LEU A 529 -29.46 -18.32 -34.46
N MET A 530 -28.72 -18.27 -33.35
CA MET A 530 -29.27 -17.90 -32.03
C MET A 530 -29.02 -16.44 -31.67
N LYS A 531 -27.99 -15.82 -32.26
CA LYS A 531 -27.62 -14.43 -32.02
C LYS A 531 -27.23 -13.74 -33.34
N PRO A 532 -28.23 -13.30 -34.13
CA PRO A 532 -28.00 -12.79 -35.49
C PRO A 532 -27.15 -11.52 -35.55
N ASP A 533 -27.15 -10.72 -34.49
CA ASP A 533 -26.36 -9.50 -34.32
C ASP A 533 -24.98 -9.75 -33.68
N GLY A 534 -24.64 -11.01 -33.40
CA GLY A 534 -23.41 -11.39 -32.74
C GLY A 534 -22.21 -11.46 -33.68
N GLY A 535 -21.17 -10.68 -33.36
CA GLY A 535 -19.83 -10.76 -33.97
C GLY A 535 -18.78 -11.41 -33.06
N LEU A 536 -17.52 -11.31 -33.45
CA LEU A 536 -16.37 -12.01 -32.84
C LEU A 536 -16.24 -11.74 -31.32
N ASP A 537 -16.34 -10.47 -30.92
CA ASP A 537 -16.20 -10.08 -29.51
C ASP A 537 -17.34 -10.65 -28.66
N THR A 538 -18.57 -10.60 -29.17
CA THR A 538 -19.73 -11.16 -28.47
C THR A 538 -19.68 -12.69 -28.39
N TYR A 539 -19.11 -13.34 -29.41
CA TYR A 539 -18.89 -14.79 -29.40
C TYR A 539 -17.90 -15.19 -28.30
N PHE A 540 -16.74 -14.54 -28.23
CA PHE A 540 -15.74 -14.85 -27.20
C PHE A 540 -16.21 -14.46 -25.79
N TYR A 541 -17.01 -13.41 -25.66
CA TYR A 541 -17.66 -13.07 -24.40
C TYR A 541 -18.63 -14.17 -23.96
N ASP A 542 -19.51 -14.64 -24.86
CA ASP A 542 -20.45 -15.72 -24.54
C ASP A 542 -19.71 -17.05 -24.30
N LEU A 543 -18.59 -17.32 -24.97
CA LEU A 543 -17.70 -18.46 -24.69
C LEU A 543 -17.09 -18.40 -23.28
N MET A 544 -16.62 -17.22 -22.86
CA MET A 544 -16.13 -16.99 -21.50
C MET A 544 -17.25 -17.20 -20.46
N GLN A 545 -18.48 -16.76 -20.73
CA GLN A 545 -19.61 -17.02 -19.83
C GLN A 545 -19.90 -18.53 -19.73
N SER A 546 -19.91 -19.25 -20.85
CA SER A 546 -20.09 -20.72 -20.86
C SER A 546 -18.94 -21.46 -20.16
N GLN A 547 -17.71 -20.98 -20.26
CA GLN A 547 -16.57 -21.48 -19.49
C GLN A 547 -16.82 -21.36 -17.98
N LEU A 548 -17.33 -20.22 -17.52
CA LEU A 548 -17.63 -19.97 -16.11
C LEU A 548 -18.77 -20.89 -15.62
N MET A 549 -19.75 -21.20 -16.47
CA MET A 549 -20.75 -22.23 -16.18
C MET A 549 -20.08 -23.60 -15.95
N VAL A 550 -19.18 -24.04 -16.84
CA VAL A 550 -18.44 -25.31 -16.64
C VAL A 550 -17.59 -25.28 -15.36
N PHE A 551 -16.92 -24.16 -15.08
CA PHE A 551 -16.15 -23.99 -13.85
C PHE A 551 -17.02 -24.16 -12.60
N LEU A 552 -18.17 -23.48 -12.55
CA LEU A 552 -19.11 -23.55 -11.43
C LEU A 552 -19.62 -24.99 -11.24
N LYS A 553 -20.01 -25.67 -12.31
CA LYS A 553 -20.42 -27.08 -12.26
C LYS A 553 -19.33 -27.97 -11.67
N ILE A 554 -18.08 -27.87 -12.14
CA ILE A 554 -16.95 -28.65 -11.62
C ILE A 554 -16.75 -28.40 -10.13
N LYS A 555 -16.80 -27.13 -9.69
CA LYS A 555 -16.65 -26.79 -8.26
C LYS A 555 -17.78 -27.37 -7.42
N ILE A 556 -19.02 -27.28 -7.88
CA ILE A 556 -20.17 -27.89 -7.20
C ILE A 556 -19.99 -29.41 -7.11
N ASP A 557 -19.60 -30.09 -8.19
CA ASP A 557 -19.37 -31.54 -8.17
C ASP A 557 -18.27 -31.94 -7.15
N VAL A 558 -17.18 -31.17 -7.05
CA VAL A 558 -16.11 -31.39 -6.05
C VAL A 558 -16.58 -31.12 -4.63
N ILE A 559 -17.38 -30.08 -4.40
CA ILE A 559 -17.94 -29.77 -3.09
C ILE A 559 -18.90 -30.89 -2.67
N LEU A 560 -19.81 -31.31 -3.56
CA LEU A 560 -20.78 -32.36 -3.29
C LEU A 560 -20.09 -33.71 -3.00
N SER A 561 -19.03 -34.07 -3.74
CA SER A 561 -18.30 -35.33 -3.50
C SER A 561 -17.61 -35.41 -2.14
N ARG A 562 -17.30 -34.25 -1.54
CA ARG A 562 -16.69 -34.13 -0.20
C ARG A 562 -17.68 -33.76 0.91
N SER A 563 -18.95 -33.55 0.55
CA SER A 563 -19.99 -33.13 1.49
C SER A 563 -20.57 -34.30 2.29
N LYS A 564 -21.14 -33.99 3.46
CA LYS A 564 -21.91 -34.95 4.28
C LYS A 564 -23.39 -35.08 3.85
N LEU A 565 -23.78 -34.47 2.72
CA LEU A 565 -25.16 -34.50 2.21
C LEU A 565 -25.55 -35.91 1.78
N THR A 566 -26.85 -36.22 1.88
CA THR A 566 -27.41 -37.47 1.34
C THR A 566 -27.34 -37.49 -0.19
N GLN A 567 -27.54 -38.66 -0.79
CA GLN A 567 -27.54 -38.76 -2.25
C GLN A 567 -28.67 -37.95 -2.88
N ASP A 568 -29.85 -37.94 -2.27
CA ASP A 568 -31.02 -37.19 -2.75
C ASP A 568 -30.76 -35.68 -2.69
N ASP A 569 -30.18 -35.18 -1.60
CA ASP A 569 -29.80 -33.77 -1.47
C ASP A 569 -28.76 -33.36 -2.51
N ARG A 570 -27.80 -34.25 -2.83
CA ARG A 570 -26.79 -33.99 -3.86
C ARG A 570 -27.43 -33.93 -5.25
N LEU A 571 -28.40 -34.79 -5.54
CA LEU A 571 -29.14 -34.77 -6.79
C LEU A 571 -29.98 -33.51 -6.91
N GLU A 572 -30.61 -33.06 -5.81
CA GLU A 572 -31.38 -31.82 -5.78
C GLU A 572 -30.51 -30.60 -6.10
N VAL A 573 -29.33 -30.48 -5.48
CA VAL A 573 -28.38 -29.38 -5.79
C VAL A 573 -27.97 -29.40 -7.27
N LYS A 574 -27.73 -30.58 -7.85
CA LYS A 574 -27.39 -30.71 -9.27
C LYS A 574 -28.58 -30.34 -10.16
N TYR A 575 -29.79 -30.72 -9.78
CA TYR A 575 -31.01 -30.37 -10.50
C TYR A 575 -31.25 -28.86 -10.50
N GLN A 576 -31.12 -28.19 -9.35
CA GLN A 576 -31.26 -26.74 -9.24
C GLN A 576 -30.23 -25.99 -10.09
N LEU A 577 -28.98 -26.48 -10.15
CA LEU A 577 -27.96 -25.91 -11.03
C LEU A 577 -28.34 -26.05 -12.51
N GLN A 578 -28.92 -27.18 -12.91
CA GLN A 578 -29.39 -27.39 -14.28
C GLN A 578 -30.55 -26.46 -14.62
N GLN A 579 -31.54 -26.32 -13.72
CA GLN A 579 -32.65 -25.38 -13.88
C GLN A 579 -32.15 -23.95 -14.07
N LEU A 580 -31.15 -23.52 -13.29
CA LEU A 580 -30.51 -22.23 -13.47
C LEU A 580 -29.90 -22.07 -14.87
N TYR A 581 -29.14 -23.05 -15.35
CA TYR A 581 -28.50 -22.96 -16.68
C TYR A 581 -29.50 -22.91 -17.83
N MET A 582 -30.67 -23.54 -17.69
CA MET A 582 -31.74 -23.49 -18.70
C MET A 582 -32.36 -22.10 -18.86
N THR A 583 -32.16 -21.20 -17.89
CA THR A 583 -32.64 -19.80 -17.97
C THR A 583 -31.67 -18.86 -18.69
N PHE A 584 -30.48 -19.34 -19.06
CA PHE A 584 -29.48 -18.53 -19.72
C PHE A 584 -29.70 -18.46 -21.24
N PRO A 585 -29.18 -17.41 -21.92
CA PRO A 585 -29.29 -17.28 -23.36
C PRO A 585 -28.87 -18.54 -24.13
N ALA A 586 -29.65 -18.91 -25.15
CA ALA A 586 -29.49 -20.15 -25.91
C ALA A 586 -28.06 -20.38 -26.42
N GLN A 587 -27.40 -19.33 -26.92
CA GLN A 587 -26.04 -19.41 -27.45
C GLN A 587 -25.00 -19.74 -26.37
N ARG A 588 -25.23 -19.35 -25.11
CA ARG A 588 -24.35 -19.71 -23.99
C ARG A 588 -24.58 -21.16 -23.55
N VAL A 589 -25.83 -21.61 -23.56
CA VAL A 589 -26.17 -23.01 -23.27
C VAL A 589 -25.59 -23.93 -24.33
N TRP A 590 -25.68 -23.54 -25.61
CA TRP A 590 -25.08 -24.25 -26.73
C TRP A 590 -23.55 -24.40 -26.58
N LEU A 591 -22.83 -23.32 -26.29
CA LEU A 591 -21.39 -23.36 -26.02
C LEU A 591 -21.07 -24.19 -24.78
N TYR A 592 -21.83 -24.04 -23.70
CA TYR A 592 -21.64 -24.82 -22.46
C TYR A 592 -21.74 -26.34 -22.73
N VAL A 593 -22.76 -26.77 -23.48
CA VAL A 593 -22.96 -28.17 -23.85
C VAL A 593 -21.78 -28.70 -24.68
N LYS A 594 -21.30 -27.93 -25.66
CA LYS A 594 -20.15 -28.31 -26.48
C LYS A 594 -18.88 -28.50 -25.65
N ILE A 595 -18.64 -27.60 -24.69
CA ILE A 595 -17.49 -27.68 -23.79
C ILE A 595 -17.62 -28.93 -22.90
N MET A 596 -18.81 -29.17 -22.33
CA MET A 596 -19.07 -30.32 -21.46
C MET A 596 -18.88 -31.66 -22.19
N ARG A 597 -19.32 -31.79 -23.45
CA ARG A 597 -19.12 -33.03 -24.23
C ARG A 597 -17.65 -33.32 -24.52
N ASN A 598 -16.86 -32.27 -24.70
CA ASN A 598 -15.43 -32.41 -25.01
C ASN A 598 -14.55 -32.51 -23.77
N LEU A 599 -15.06 -32.25 -22.55
CA LEU A 599 -14.30 -32.35 -21.32
C LEU A 599 -13.62 -33.72 -21.13
N PRO A 600 -14.30 -34.87 -21.38
CA PRO A 600 -13.69 -36.21 -21.27
C PRO A 600 -12.67 -36.53 -22.38
N ASN A 601 -12.55 -35.70 -23.41
CA ASN A 601 -11.58 -35.88 -24.50
C ASN A 601 -10.18 -35.37 -24.14
N PHE A 602 -9.97 -34.94 -22.89
CA PHE A 602 -8.69 -34.47 -22.36
C PHE A 602 -8.20 -35.35 -21.20
N ASP A 603 -6.88 -35.46 -21.06
CA ASP A 603 -6.26 -36.27 -20.00
C ASP A 603 -6.57 -35.69 -18.61
N GLU A 604 -7.02 -36.53 -17.68
CA GLU A 604 -7.36 -36.09 -16.31
C GLU A 604 -6.15 -35.61 -15.50
N ARG A 605 -4.94 -36.11 -15.83
CA ARG A 605 -3.67 -35.74 -15.17
C ARG A 605 -3.00 -34.55 -15.86
N ASP A 606 -3.23 -34.37 -17.15
CA ASP A 606 -2.80 -33.19 -17.92
C ASP A 606 -3.87 -32.77 -18.93
N PHE A 607 -4.82 -31.94 -18.48
CA PHE A 607 -5.92 -31.46 -19.32
C PHE A 607 -5.48 -30.64 -20.54
N LYS A 608 -4.19 -30.32 -20.67
CA LYS A 608 -3.66 -29.68 -21.88
C LYS A 608 -3.47 -30.67 -23.03
N LYS A 609 -3.45 -31.97 -22.73
CA LYS A 609 -3.27 -33.05 -23.70
C LYS A 609 -4.65 -33.61 -24.12
N PRO A 610 -5.11 -33.37 -25.35
CA PRO A 610 -6.26 -34.07 -25.89
C PRO A 610 -5.91 -35.55 -26.06
N ILE A 611 -6.79 -36.44 -25.58
CA ILE A 611 -6.69 -37.90 -25.71
C ILE A 611 -7.63 -38.45 -26.79
N ARG A 612 -8.58 -37.64 -27.25
CA ARG A 612 -9.49 -37.93 -28.37
C ARG A 612 -9.68 -36.67 -29.22
N GLU A 613 -10.11 -36.85 -30.46
CA GLU A 613 -10.46 -35.72 -31.32
C GLU A 613 -11.68 -34.97 -30.77
N LEU A 614 -11.67 -33.64 -30.92
CA LEU A 614 -12.78 -32.82 -30.45
C LEU A 614 -14.02 -33.00 -31.34
N GLU A 615 -15.15 -33.27 -30.70
CA GLU A 615 -16.47 -33.44 -31.30
C GLU A 615 -17.16 -32.07 -31.40
N ILE A 616 -16.92 -31.39 -32.52
CA ILE A 616 -17.39 -30.02 -32.73
C ILE A 616 -18.86 -29.97 -33.18
N ASN A 617 -19.34 -30.97 -33.90
CA ASN A 617 -20.74 -31.10 -34.29
C ASN A 617 -21.49 -31.98 -33.29
N GLY A 618 -22.74 -31.63 -32.99
CA GLY A 618 -23.54 -32.38 -32.03
C GLY A 618 -25.04 -32.12 -32.08
N PRO A 619 -25.84 -32.87 -31.31
CA PRO A 619 -27.30 -32.77 -31.30
C PRO A 619 -27.83 -31.37 -30.94
N GLU A 620 -27.04 -30.57 -30.20
CA GLU A 620 -27.32 -29.18 -29.87
C GLU A 620 -27.35 -28.26 -31.09
N ASP A 621 -26.65 -28.60 -32.18
CA ASP A 621 -26.63 -27.80 -33.42
C ASP A 621 -27.96 -27.87 -34.16
N ASP A 622 -28.64 -29.01 -34.11
CA ASP A 622 -29.99 -29.15 -34.67
C ASP A 622 -31.00 -28.29 -33.91
N VAL A 623 -30.84 -28.19 -32.59
CA VAL A 623 -31.73 -27.38 -31.76
C VAL A 623 -31.47 -25.90 -31.98
N ALA A 624 -30.21 -25.49 -32.18
CA ALA A 624 -29.88 -24.12 -32.60
C ALA A 624 -30.56 -23.74 -33.93
N LYS A 625 -30.62 -24.67 -34.90
CA LYS A 625 -31.39 -24.46 -36.14
C LYS A 625 -32.89 -24.32 -35.90
N LEU A 626 -33.46 -25.12 -35.00
CA LEU A 626 -34.88 -25.00 -34.62
C LEU A 626 -35.18 -23.66 -33.91
N ILE A 627 -34.24 -23.13 -33.12
CA ILE A 627 -34.39 -21.82 -32.48
C ILE A 627 -34.49 -20.71 -33.52
N ALA A 628 -33.67 -20.75 -34.58
CA ALA A 628 -33.79 -19.80 -35.68
C ALA A 628 -35.13 -19.90 -36.42
N LEU A 629 -35.68 -21.11 -36.57
CA LEU A 629 -36.98 -21.34 -37.23
C LEU A 629 -38.17 -20.95 -36.35
N TYR A 630 -38.04 -21.04 -35.02
CA TYR A 630 -39.11 -20.76 -34.06
C TYR A 630 -38.64 -19.87 -32.89
N PRO A 631 -38.29 -18.58 -33.15
CA PRO A 631 -37.74 -17.70 -32.11
C PRO A 631 -38.66 -17.49 -30.90
N SER A 632 -39.99 -17.55 -31.11
CA SER A 632 -40.99 -17.44 -30.04
C SER A 632 -40.98 -18.62 -29.05
N ARG A 633 -40.26 -19.70 -29.37
CA ARG A 633 -40.11 -20.89 -28.51
C ARG A 633 -38.69 -21.06 -27.98
N THR A 634 -37.86 -20.02 -28.02
CA THR A 634 -36.43 -20.08 -27.64
C THR A 634 -36.22 -20.69 -26.26
N ASP A 635 -37.01 -20.33 -25.25
CA ASP A 635 -36.85 -20.88 -23.89
C ASP A 635 -37.12 -22.39 -23.84
N GLN A 636 -38.20 -22.84 -24.47
CA GLN A 636 -38.57 -24.26 -24.55
C GLN A 636 -37.52 -25.07 -25.34
N LEU A 637 -36.99 -24.49 -26.41
CA LEU A 637 -35.96 -25.11 -27.24
C LEU A 637 -34.59 -25.10 -26.56
N THR A 638 -34.29 -24.11 -25.73
CA THR A 638 -33.05 -24.07 -24.92
C THR A 638 -33.06 -25.19 -23.87
N MET A 639 -34.21 -25.45 -23.23
CA MET A 639 -34.39 -26.62 -22.38
C MET A 639 -34.17 -27.92 -23.16
N LEU A 640 -34.78 -28.05 -24.35
CA LEU A 640 -34.61 -29.22 -25.21
C LEU A 640 -33.13 -29.43 -25.61
N MET A 641 -32.40 -28.36 -25.89
CA MET A 641 -30.96 -28.41 -26.21
C MET A 641 -30.16 -29.06 -25.08
N PHE A 642 -30.45 -28.66 -23.85
CA PHE A 642 -29.79 -29.19 -22.66
C PHE A 642 -30.13 -30.68 -22.44
N TYR A 643 -31.40 -31.07 -22.56
CA TYR A 643 -31.82 -32.47 -22.38
C TYR A 643 -31.31 -33.40 -23.49
N LYS A 644 -31.39 -32.96 -24.76
CA LYS A 644 -30.95 -33.77 -25.90
C LYS A 644 -29.46 -34.10 -25.80
N ALA A 645 -28.65 -33.14 -25.34
CA ALA A 645 -27.23 -33.34 -25.12
C ALA A 645 -26.91 -34.29 -23.95
N GLN A 646 -27.71 -34.28 -22.89
CA GLN A 646 -27.57 -35.21 -21.77
C GLN A 646 -27.97 -36.65 -22.13
N MET A 647 -29.01 -36.83 -22.94
CA MET A 647 -29.45 -38.17 -23.37
C MET A 647 -28.41 -38.87 -24.24
N THR A 648 -27.69 -38.15 -25.11
CA THR A 648 -26.60 -38.72 -25.91
C THR A 648 -25.36 -39.10 -25.08
N ALA A 649 -25.15 -38.49 -23.91
CA ALA A 649 -24.04 -38.83 -23.03
C ALA A 649 -24.30 -40.12 -22.22
N SER A 650 -25.56 -40.44 -21.93
CA SER A 650 -25.95 -41.65 -21.19
C SER A 650 -25.87 -42.96 -21.98
N PHE A 651 -25.67 -42.90 -23.30
CA PHE A 651 -25.46 -44.09 -24.16
C PHE A 651 -23.98 -44.50 -24.31
N LEU A 652 -23.06 -43.80 -23.62
CA LEU A 652 -21.60 -44.01 -23.71
C LEU A 652 -20.94 -44.32 -22.34
N ILE A 653 -21.71 -44.66 -21.30
CA ILE A 653 -21.22 -45.13 -20.00
C ILE A 653 -21.64 -46.58 -19.77
#